data_AF-A0A954GLX7-F1
#
_entry.id   AF-A0A954GLX7-F1
#
_cell.length_a   1.000
_cell.length_b   1.000
_cell.length_c   1.000
_cell.angle_alpha   90.00
_cell.angle_beta   90.00
_cell.angle_gamma   90.00
#
_symmetry.space_group_name_H-M   'P 1'
#
loop_
_entity.id
_entity.type
_entity.pdbx_description
1 polymer ?
#
loop_
_entity_poly.entity_id
_entity_poly.type
_entity_poly.pdbx_seq_one_letter_code
_entity_poly.pdbx_strand_id
1 'polypeptide(L)'
;DAFVEDYRQRSDDALAEWIERLMDSPAWGEHRARYWLDAARYADTHGMHFDNYREMWPYRDWVIRAFNANEPFDQFVVEQIAGDLLPEPTQDQLIATGFQRCNITTNEGGTIDEENLALYATDRVQTFGWVFLGMTTNCAQCHDHKFDSFTMKDFYSLAAFFRNTTQPAKDGNVKDGRGPALIVPSDEDRARWDALPSEIAQATSARDQRKETAKGDFEQWLASTTPESFEPLIPAEGLAVHLPLTEGEGKTATNTCDPSNLVQATSEISWIAEGKLGPAPVIQVDATYVLGQLGNFEKNQGFSDGAWIRLGEDDSGGIIAKIDAKNGYRGWDLWQQGKSIEVDIVDALSENAIKVVTKDAVLITGQWQHVFATYDGSGKAAGVKIFIDGHEVPVKIAADTLKPEASIHTETPLRIGQRSDGQYFSDGAVQDVRIYERTLSPDEVQALYKLVPVQAALAMDAEKRLSQQQDTLYSYYLETTDSQYASLAKAVVDLTAEREAIQRRSAVTLIQEERNDSPAMANILMRGEYDRPIEEVQAATPAALHPMPEGAPRNRLGLGEWLVDPANPLTARVTVNRFWQQLFGRGIVETTENLGVSGALPTHPELLDWLAVEFHETGWDVKRFFKLMLMSHTYRQSAVITPEKLEQDPENILFSRGPRFRMDAEMVRDYALAVSGLLSPKMYGPSV
;
A
#
# COMPACT_ATOMS: atom_id res chain seq x y z
N ASP A 1 -22.40 -33.11 31.17
CA ASP A 1 -22.56 -33.59 32.56
C ASP A 1 -22.74 -32.47 33.58
N ALA A 2 -21.84 -31.49 33.68
CA ALA A 2 -21.97 -30.39 34.66
C ALA A 2 -23.31 -29.63 34.57
N PHE A 3 -23.72 -29.17 33.38
CA PHE A 3 -25.02 -28.51 33.19
C PHE A 3 -26.21 -29.35 33.67
N VAL A 4 -26.21 -30.66 33.38
CA VAL A 4 -27.32 -31.55 33.73
C VAL A 4 -27.47 -31.68 35.25
N GLU A 5 -26.35 -31.72 35.97
CA GLU A 5 -26.34 -31.79 37.43
C GLU A 5 -26.82 -30.47 38.04
N ASP A 6 -26.29 -29.34 37.58
CA ASP A 6 -26.72 -28.01 38.03
C ASP A 6 -28.22 -27.78 37.80
N TYR A 7 -28.71 -28.15 36.61
CA TYR A 7 -30.11 -28.00 36.24
C TYR A 7 -31.05 -28.84 37.11
N ARG A 8 -30.64 -30.05 37.51
CA ARG A 8 -31.44 -30.86 38.45
C ARG A 8 -31.59 -30.21 39.82
N GLN A 9 -30.57 -29.46 40.27
CA GLN A 9 -30.55 -28.87 41.59
C GLN A 9 -31.21 -27.49 41.64
N ARG A 10 -31.01 -26.68 40.59
CA ARG A 10 -31.37 -25.25 40.58
C ARG A 10 -32.30 -24.85 39.44
N SER A 11 -32.64 -25.78 38.54
CA SER A 11 -33.60 -25.58 37.43
C SER A 11 -33.29 -24.31 36.62
N ASP A 12 -34.20 -23.34 36.59
CA ASP A 12 -34.13 -22.15 35.74
C ASP A 12 -32.94 -21.25 36.08
N ASP A 13 -32.54 -21.18 37.35
CA ASP A 13 -31.36 -20.42 37.77
C ASP A 13 -30.08 -21.00 37.16
N ALA A 14 -29.96 -22.33 37.10
CA ALA A 14 -28.85 -22.98 36.42
C ALA A 14 -28.89 -22.75 34.92
N LEU A 15 -30.07 -22.78 34.27
CA LEU A 15 -30.13 -22.48 32.84
C LEU A 15 -29.67 -21.04 32.55
N ALA A 16 -30.16 -20.06 33.32
CA ALA A 16 -29.78 -18.67 33.16
C ALA A 16 -28.26 -18.46 33.31
N GLU A 17 -27.66 -19.05 34.36
CA GLU A 17 -26.22 -18.97 34.61
C GLU A 17 -25.40 -19.62 33.48
N TRP A 18 -25.82 -20.78 32.98
CA TRP A 18 -25.11 -21.44 31.89
C TRP A 18 -25.22 -20.69 30.57
N ILE A 19 -26.36 -20.05 30.29
CA ILE A 19 -26.53 -19.17 29.13
C ILE A 19 -25.55 -17.98 29.23
N GLU A 20 -25.51 -17.30 30.37
CA GLU A 20 -24.57 -16.19 30.61
C GLU A 20 -23.11 -16.63 30.44
N ARG A 21 -22.74 -17.75 31.06
CA ARG A 21 -21.39 -18.32 30.96
C ARG A 21 -20.99 -18.61 29.50
N LEU A 22 -21.91 -19.09 28.67
CA LEU A 22 -21.62 -19.36 27.26
C LEU A 22 -21.52 -18.06 26.44
N MET A 23 -22.38 -17.08 26.72
CA MET A 23 -22.32 -15.75 26.07
C MET A 23 -21.10 -14.93 26.48
N ASP A 24 -20.52 -15.20 27.65
CA ASP A 24 -19.28 -14.55 28.11
C ASP A 24 -18.01 -15.22 27.56
N SER A 25 -18.14 -16.37 26.89
CA SER A 25 -17.00 -17.01 26.23
C SER A 25 -16.65 -16.30 24.91
N PRO A 26 -15.36 -16.20 24.51
CA PRO A 26 -14.98 -15.60 23.23
C PRO A 26 -15.61 -16.27 22.00
N ALA A 27 -15.97 -17.56 22.12
CA ALA A 27 -16.64 -18.34 21.08
C ALA A 27 -18.08 -17.86 20.81
N TRP A 28 -18.68 -17.09 21.72
CA TRP A 28 -19.97 -16.43 21.48
C TRP A 28 -19.87 -15.52 20.26
N GLY A 29 -18.94 -14.56 20.27
CA GLY A 29 -18.74 -13.62 19.18
C GLY A 29 -18.40 -14.31 17.86
N GLU A 30 -17.58 -15.37 17.88
CA GLU A 30 -17.27 -16.17 16.70
C GLU A 30 -18.52 -16.84 16.12
N HIS A 31 -19.31 -17.51 16.96
CA HIS A 31 -20.54 -18.17 16.56
C HIS A 31 -21.61 -17.19 16.06
N ARG A 32 -21.65 -15.98 16.62
CA ARG A 32 -22.56 -14.91 16.17
C ARG A 32 -22.09 -14.30 14.85
N ALA A 33 -20.79 -14.02 14.74
CA ALA A 33 -20.20 -13.35 13.59
C ALA A 33 -20.40 -14.15 12.30
N ARG A 34 -20.30 -15.48 12.32
CA ARG A 34 -20.49 -16.30 11.10
C ARG A 34 -21.80 -15.98 10.35
N TYR A 35 -22.91 -15.82 11.07
CA TYR A 35 -24.21 -15.50 10.49
C TYR A 35 -24.25 -14.07 9.94
N TRP A 36 -23.54 -13.15 10.60
CA TRP A 36 -23.43 -11.78 10.13
C TRP A 36 -22.54 -11.67 8.89
N LEU A 37 -21.45 -12.44 8.84
CA LEU A 37 -20.50 -12.44 7.74
C LEU A 37 -21.13 -12.98 6.46
N ASP A 38 -22.03 -13.95 6.55
CA ASP A 38 -22.88 -14.37 5.42
C ASP A 38 -23.73 -13.21 4.90
N ALA A 39 -24.40 -12.48 5.80
CA ALA A 39 -25.23 -11.32 5.44
C ALA A 39 -24.40 -10.16 4.85
N ALA A 40 -23.18 -9.97 5.34
CA ALA A 40 -22.22 -8.99 4.83
C ALA A 40 -21.56 -9.45 3.52
N ARG A 41 -21.70 -10.72 3.13
CA ARG A 41 -21.06 -11.36 1.96
C ARG A 41 -19.53 -11.32 2.07
N TYR A 42 -19.04 -11.55 3.27
CA TYR A 42 -17.62 -11.52 3.60
C TYR A 42 -16.84 -12.58 2.81
N ALA A 43 -15.72 -12.15 2.21
CA ALA A 43 -14.72 -13.02 1.61
C ALA A 43 -13.35 -12.33 1.59
N ASP A 44 -12.30 -13.09 1.85
CA ASP A 44 -10.89 -12.67 1.69
C ASP A 44 -10.40 -12.80 0.23
N THR A 45 -11.32 -12.73 -0.76
CA THR A 45 -10.98 -12.78 -2.18
C THR A 45 -11.79 -11.75 -3.00
N HIS A 46 -11.28 -11.37 -4.17
CA HIS A 46 -11.91 -10.36 -5.03
C HIS A 46 -13.19 -10.84 -5.73
N GLY A 47 -13.31 -12.15 -5.99
CA GLY A 47 -14.48 -12.80 -6.57
C GLY A 47 -14.55 -12.85 -8.10
N MET A 48 -14.14 -11.79 -8.83
CA MET A 48 -14.28 -11.72 -10.30
C MET A 48 -12.95 -11.84 -11.05
N HIS A 49 -12.95 -12.62 -12.15
CA HIS A 49 -11.81 -12.89 -13.04
C HIS A 49 -10.64 -13.61 -12.36
N PHE A 50 -9.74 -12.87 -11.71
CA PHE A 50 -8.69 -13.45 -10.87
C PHE A 50 -9.19 -13.38 -9.44
N ASP A 51 -9.68 -14.50 -8.91
CA ASP A 51 -10.14 -14.61 -7.52
C ASP A 51 -8.95 -14.62 -6.55
N ASN A 52 -8.13 -13.58 -6.63
CA ASN A 52 -6.95 -13.39 -5.81
C ASN A 52 -7.37 -12.98 -4.39
N TYR A 53 -6.45 -13.24 -3.48
CA TYR A 53 -6.56 -12.84 -2.09
C TYR A 53 -6.63 -11.32 -1.93
N ARG A 54 -7.60 -10.86 -1.13
CA ARG A 54 -7.68 -9.51 -0.58
C ARG A 54 -7.77 -9.60 0.94
N GLU A 55 -7.16 -8.67 1.66
CA GLU A 55 -7.15 -8.73 3.12
C GLU A 55 -8.38 -8.03 3.70
N MET A 56 -9.38 -8.82 4.17
CA MET A 56 -10.62 -8.33 4.79
C MET A 56 -10.83 -8.86 6.21
N TRP A 57 -10.05 -9.85 6.65
CA TRP A 57 -10.18 -10.46 7.97
C TRP A 57 -10.15 -9.48 9.17
N PRO A 58 -9.53 -8.27 9.11
CA PRO A 58 -9.67 -7.33 10.22
C PRO A 58 -11.12 -6.86 10.45
N TYR A 59 -11.93 -6.73 9.39
CA TYR A 59 -13.37 -6.48 9.50
C TYR A 59 -14.09 -7.66 10.16
N ARG A 60 -13.75 -8.90 9.78
CA ARG A 60 -14.28 -10.11 10.43
C ARG A 60 -13.98 -10.11 11.93
N ASP A 61 -12.74 -9.80 12.30
CA ASP A 61 -12.30 -9.74 13.69
C ASP A 61 -13.01 -8.63 14.46
N TRP A 62 -13.28 -7.48 13.82
CA TRP A 62 -14.12 -6.43 14.40
C TRP A 62 -15.53 -6.93 14.68
N VAL A 63 -16.20 -7.63 13.74
CA VAL A 63 -17.54 -8.21 13.96
C VAL A 63 -17.55 -9.15 15.16
N ILE A 64 -16.52 -10.01 15.29
CA ILE A 64 -16.38 -10.92 16.42
C ILE A 64 -16.23 -10.15 17.74
N ARG A 65 -15.39 -9.10 17.75
CA ARG A 65 -15.19 -8.24 18.93
C ARG A 65 -16.48 -7.50 19.32
N ALA A 66 -17.20 -6.94 18.36
CA ALA A 66 -18.47 -6.23 18.58
C ALA A 66 -19.50 -7.12 19.30
N PHE A 67 -19.72 -8.35 18.83
CA PHE A 67 -20.64 -9.30 19.48
C PHE A 67 -20.15 -9.75 20.86
N ASN A 68 -18.84 -9.93 21.06
CA ASN A 68 -18.29 -10.30 22.36
C ASN A 68 -18.41 -9.16 23.39
N ALA A 69 -18.18 -7.92 22.94
CA ALA A 69 -18.36 -6.71 23.73
C ALA A 69 -19.84 -6.39 24.00
N ASN A 70 -20.77 -7.07 23.31
CA ASN A 70 -22.20 -6.77 23.32
C ASN A 70 -22.46 -5.31 22.95
N GLU A 71 -21.79 -4.84 21.91
CA GLU A 71 -22.03 -3.52 21.34
C GLU A 71 -23.52 -3.36 21.02
N PRO A 72 -24.16 -2.23 21.39
CA PRO A 72 -25.54 -1.95 21.01
C PRO A 72 -25.73 -2.12 19.50
N PHE A 73 -26.74 -2.89 19.10
CA PHE A 73 -26.87 -3.26 17.69
C PHE A 73 -27.14 -2.06 16.77
N ASP A 74 -27.74 -0.99 17.28
CA ASP A 74 -27.88 0.27 16.54
C ASP A 74 -26.52 0.93 16.24
N GLN A 75 -25.63 0.99 17.23
CA GLN A 75 -24.26 1.46 17.02
C GLN A 75 -23.53 0.56 16.00
N PHE A 76 -23.61 -0.75 16.17
CA PHE A 76 -23.04 -1.73 15.24
C PHE A 76 -23.53 -1.53 13.79
N VAL A 77 -24.79 -1.15 13.59
CA VAL A 77 -25.35 -0.79 12.28
C VAL A 77 -24.75 0.52 11.75
N VAL A 78 -24.75 1.58 12.56
CA VAL A 78 -24.26 2.90 12.15
C VAL A 78 -22.77 2.85 11.78
N GLU A 79 -21.93 2.18 12.57
CA GLU A 79 -20.49 2.07 12.31
C GLU A 79 -20.20 1.38 10.96
N GLN A 80 -20.98 0.36 10.60
CA GLN A 80 -20.83 -0.33 9.31
C GLN A 80 -21.30 0.48 8.10
N ILE A 81 -22.29 1.35 8.29
CA ILE A 81 -22.78 2.22 7.23
C ILE A 81 -21.88 3.45 7.07
N ALA A 82 -21.38 4.02 8.16
CA ALA A 82 -20.82 5.37 8.17
C ALA A 82 -19.73 5.62 9.24
N GLY A 83 -19.03 4.58 9.70
CA GLY A 83 -17.97 4.74 10.71
C GLY A 83 -16.88 5.75 10.35
N ASP A 84 -16.58 5.94 9.05
CA ASP A 84 -15.64 6.94 8.54
C ASP A 84 -16.14 8.39 8.62
N LEU A 85 -17.45 8.58 8.81
CA LEU A 85 -18.10 9.89 8.93
C LEU A 85 -18.41 10.29 10.37
N LEU A 86 -18.10 9.41 11.34
CA LEU A 86 -18.25 9.74 12.75
C LEU A 86 -17.23 10.83 13.16
N PRO A 87 -17.55 11.67 14.15
CA PRO A 87 -16.60 12.65 14.67
C PRO A 87 -15.37 11.94 15.26
N GLU A 88 -14.18 12.29 14.78
CA GLU A 88 -12.90 11.70 15.23
C GLU A 88 -12.93 10.16 15.23
N PRO A 89 -13.15 9.53 14.06
CA PRO A 89 -13.46 8.11 14.00
C PRO A 89 -12.29 7.28 14.51
N THR A 90 -12.61 6.31 15.37
CA THR A 90 -11.62 5.35 15.88
C THR A 90 -11.19 4.37 14.80
N GLN A 91 -10.07 3.68 15.00
CA GLN A 91 -9.63 2.64 14.07
C GLN A 91 -10.68 1.53 13.89
N ASP A 92 -11.35 1.10 14.96
CA ASP A 92 -12.39 0.07 14.89
C ASP A 92 -13.62 0.57 14.09
N GLN A 93 -14.02 1.84 14.25
CA GLN A 93 -15.08 2.45 13.45
C GLN A 93 -14.74 2.53 11.96
N LEU A 94 -13.48 2.83 11.62
CA LEU A 94 -13.02 2.78 10.24
C LEU A 94 -13.06 1.34 9.70
N ILE A 95 -12.61 0.35 10.49
CA ILE A 95 -12.67 -1.07 10.12
C ILE A 95 -14.11 -1.55 9.89
N ALA A 96 -15.06 -1.09 10.71
CA ALA A 96 -16.48 -1.45 10.60
C ALA A 96 -17.06 -1.18 9.21
N THR A 97 -16.62 -0.10 8.55
CA THR A 97 -17.04 0.25 7.19
C THR A 97 -16.62 -0.80 6.12
N GLY A 98 -15.80 -1.78 6.49
CA GLY A 98 -15.49 -2.95 5.68
C GLY A 98 -16.73 -3.71 5.19
N PHE A 99 -17.88 -3.59 5.87
CA PHE A 99 -19.19 -4.05 5.37
C PHE A 99 -19.48 -3.54 3.94
N GLN A 100 -19.18 -2.27 3.65
CA GLN A 100 -19.36 -1.67 2.33
C GLN A 100 -18.36 -2.19 1.28
N ARG A 101 -17.27 -2.80 1.73
CA ARG A 101 -16.15 -3.29 0.90
C ARG A 101 -16.19 -4.80 0.69
N CYS A 102 -17.16 -5.51 1.27
CA CYS A 102 -17.36 -6.94 1.02
C CYS A 102 -17.89 -7.25 -0.39
N ASN A 103 -18.34 -6.24 -1.15
CA ASN A 103 -18.77 -6.41 -2.53
C ASN A 103 -17.68 -7.02 -3.42
N ILE A 104 -18.09 -7.77 -4.44
CA ILE A 104 -17.19 -8.33 -5.46
C ILE A 104 -16.54 -7.18 -6.24
N THR A 105 -15.25 -7.29 -6.55
CA THR A 105 -14.47 -6.30 -7.31
C THR A 105 -13.71 -6.96 -8.46
N THR A 106 -13.21 -6.16 -9.41
CA THR A 106 -12.48 -6.65 -10.58
C THR A 106 -11.28 -5.77 -10.96
N ASN A 107 -10.34 -6.37 -11.69
CA ASN A 107 -9.30 -5.69 -12.46
C ASN A 107 -9.17 -6.30 -13.87
N GLU A 108 -10.24 -6.91 -14.37
CA GLU A 108 -10.24 -7.55 -15.68
C GLU A 108 -10.02 -6.53 -16.80
N GLY A 109 -9.13 -6.87 -17.74
CA GLY A 109 -8.91 -6.06 -18.93
C GLY A 109 -10.14 -6.09 -19.83
N GLY A 110 -10.66 -4.91 -20.19
CA GLY A 110 -11.83 -4.79 -21.07
C GLY A 110 -13.14 -4.48 -20.34
N THR A 111 -13.19 -4.52 -19.00
CA THR A 111 -14.35 -4.01 -18.25
C THR A 111 -14.40 -2.48 -18.29
N ILE A 112 -15.61 -1.94 -18.23
CA ILE A 112 -15.88 -0.51 -18.32
C ILE A 112 -16.01 0.06 -16.91
N ASP A 113 -15.27 1.14 -16.63
CA ASP A 113 -15.14 1.65 -15.26
C ASP A 113 -16.49 2.13 -14.71
N GLU A 114 -17.30 2.80 -15.54
CA GLU A 114 -18.64 3.25 -15.19
C GLU A 114 -19.60 2.09 -14.88
N GLU A 115 -19.48 0.97 -15.61
CA GLU A 115 -20.26 -0.24 -15.38
C GLU A 115 -19.92 -0.86 -14.03
N ASN A 116 -18.62 -1.03 -13.74
CA ASN A 116 -18.15 -1.56 -12.46
C ASN A 116 -18.67 -0.72 -11.29
N LEU A 117 -18.56 0.62 -11.37
CA LEU A 117 -19.07 1.52 -10.33
C LEU A 117 -20.59 1.44 -10.17
N ALA A 118 -21.35 1.24 -11.26
CA ALA A 118 -22.79 1.02 -11.19
C ALA A 118 -23.16 -0.31 -10.53
N LEU A 119 -22.39 -1.38 -10.81
CA LEU A 119 -22.55 -2.69 -10.18
C LEU A 119 -22.22 -2.65 -8.69
N TYR A 120 -21.14 -1.99 -8.27
CA TYR A 120 -20.79 -1.86 -6.85
C TYR A 120 -21.85 -1.10 -6.05
N ALA A 121 -22.41 -0.03 -6.63
CA ALA A 121 -23.50 0.70 -6.00
C ALA A 121 -24.78 -0.13 -5.90
N THR A 122 -25.13 -0.84 -6.98
CA THR A 122 -26.27 -1.76 -7.02
C THR A 122 -26.16 -2.82 -5.92
N ASP A 123 -24.99 -3.44 -5.81
CA ASP A 123 -24.69 -4.47 -4.83
C ASP A 123 -24.88 -3.97 -3.38
N ARG A 124 -24.41 -2.75 -3.07
CA ARG A 124 -24.63 -2.13 -1.76
C ARG A 124 -26.09 -1.82 -1.47
N VAL A 125 -26.84 -1.30 -2.45
CA VAL A 125 -28.28 -1.03 -2.29
C VAL A 125 -29.06 -2.31 -2.06
N GLN A 126 -28.72 -3.38 -2.77
CA GLN A 126 -29.36 -4.70 -2.59
C GLN A 126 -29.04 -5.28 -1.21
N THR A 127 -27.77 -5.25 -0.82
CA THR A 127 -27.33 -5.73 0.50
C THR A 127 -27.99 -4.92 1.62
N PHE A 128 -28.03 -3.59 1.49
CA PHE A 128 -28.71 -2.72 2.43
C PHE A 128 -30.20 -3.06 2.55
N GLY A 129 -30.87 -3.25 1.40
CA GLY A 129 -32.28 -3.62 1.32
C GLY A 129 -32.57 -4.96 1.98
N TRP A 130 -31.79 -6.00 1.66
CA TRP A 130 -31.98 -7.32 2.25
C TRP A 130 -31.62 -7.32 3.73
N VAL A 131 -30.44 -6.82 4.11
CA VAL A 131 -29.90 -6.93 5.46
C VAL A 131 -30.66 -6.05 6.44
N PHE A 132 -30.92 -4.77 6.14
CA PHE A 132 -31.51 -3.88 7.15
C PHE A 132 -33.02 -3.71 6.99
N LEU A 133 -33.52 -3.67 5.75
CA LEU A 133 -34.94 -3.45 5.49
C LEU A 133 -35.73 -4.75 5.31
N GLY A 134 -35.06 -5.88 5.02
CA GLY A 134 -35.74 -7.11 4.64
C GLY A 134 -36.61 -6.94 3.39
N MET A 135 -36.15 -6.12 2.43
CA MET A 135 -36.89 -5.79 1.22
C MET A 135 -36.05 -6.11 -0.02
N THR A 136 -36.70 -6.65 -1.06
CA THR A 136 -36.07 -6.94 -2.35
C THR A 136 -35.99 -5.68 -3.22
N THR A 137 -34.98 -4.84 -2.99
CA THR A 137 -34.78 -3.60 -3.77
C THR A 137 -34.27 -3.87 -5.19
N ASN A 138 -33.78 -5.07 -5.49
CA ASN A 138 -33.14 -5.42 -6.77
C ASN A 138 -34.04 -5.24 -8.00
N CYS A 139 -35.36 -5.49 -7.91
CA CYS A 139 -36.25 -5.26 -9.05
C CYS A 139 -36.34 -3.76 -9.42
N ALA A 140 -36.20 -2.88 -8.43
CA ALA A 140 -36.25 -1.44 -8.60
C ALA A 140 -35.05 -0.87 -9.39
N GLN A 141 -34.03 -1.67 -9.67
CA GLN A 141 -32.90 -1.27 -10.53
C GLN A 141 -33.35 -0.92 -11.96
N CYS A 142 -34.30 -1.67 -12.51
CA CYS A 142 -34.67 -1.58 -13.93
C CYS A 142 -36.06 -0.99 -14.18
N HIS A 143 -36.97 -1.11 -13.20
CA HIS A 143 -38.34 -0.62 -13.25
C HIS A 143 -38.90 -0.49 -11.83
N ASP A 144 -39.96 0.28 -11.60
CA ASP A 144 -40.62 0.31 -10.29
C ASP A 144 -40.98 -1.10 -9.81
N HIS A 145 -40.75 -1.39 -8.53
CA HIS A 145 -40.97 -2.70 -7.97
C HIS A 145 -42.42 -3.14 -8.18
N LYS A 146 -42.63 -4.39 -8.60
CA LYS A 146 -43.93 -4.87 -9.09
C LYS A 146 -45.02 -4.93 -8.02
N PHE A 147 -44.63 -5.22 -6.78
CA PHE A 147 -45.57 -5.50 -5.67
C PHE A 147 -45.39 -4.52 -4.51
N ASP A 148 -44.15 -4.40 -4.01
CA ASP A 148 -43.79 -3.43 -2.97
C ASP A 148 -43.67 -2.00 -3.50
N SER A 149 -43.93 -1.02 -2.63
CA SER A 149 -43.93 0.42 -2.95
C SER A 149 -42.52 1.03 -3.06
N PHE A 150 -41.61 0.34 -3.74
CA PHE A 150 -40.26 0.82 -4.03
C PHE A 150 -40.17 1.24 -5.49
N THR A 151 -39.92 2.52 -5.75
CA THR A 151 -39.75 3.04 -7.11
C THR A 151 -38.32 2.88 -7.59
N MET A 152 -38.12 2.97 -8.90
CA MET A 152 -36.80 3.07 -9.49
C MET A 152 -36.06 4.32 -8.96
N LYS A 153 -36.78 5.41 -8.73
CA LYS A 153 -36.22 6.62 -8.12
C LYS A 153 -35.69 6.37 -6.71
N ASP A 154 -36.40 5.59 -5.89
CA ASP A 154 -35.93 5.21 -4.55
C ASP A 154 -34.64 4.39 -4.61
N PHE A 155 -34.55 3.44 -5.55
CA PHE A 155 -33.34 2.62 -5.74
C PHE A 155 -32.11 3.47 -6.05
N TYR A 156 -32.22 4.38 -7.04
CA TYR A 156 -31.09 5.24 -7.40
C TYR A 156 -30.81 6.32 -6.36
N SER A 157 -31.82 6.79 -5.62
CA SER A 157 -31.61 7.71 -4.48
C SER A 157 -30.87 7.03 -3.33
N LEU A 158 -31.10 5.73 -3.09
CA LEU A 158 -30.26 4.93 -2.19
C LEU A 158 -28.85 4.74 -2.77
N ALA A 159 -28.74 4.45 -4.07
CA ALA A 159 -27.44 4.28 -4.74
C ALA A 159 -26.57 5.54 -4.63
N ALA A 160 -27.17 6.73 -4.61
CA ALA A 160 -26.45 7.99 -4.45
C ALA A 160 -25.60 8.04 -3.17
N PHE A 161 -26.08 7.49 -2.04
CA PHE A 161 -25.28 7.38 -0.81
C PHE A 161 -24.03 6.51 -1.01
N PHE A 162 -24.16 5.40 -1.73
CA PHE A 162 -23.10 4.39 -1.89
C PHE A 162 -22.16 4.66 -3.06
N ARG A 163 -22.55 5.54 -3.98
CA ARG A 163 -21.70 6.02 -5.09
C ARG A 163 -20.76 7.14 -4.67
N ASN A 164 -21.07 7.84 -3.58
CA ASN A 164 -20.22 8.90 -3.07
C ASN A 164 -19.00 8.31 -2.33
N THR A 165 -18.05 7.74 -3.08
CA THR A 165 -16.90 7.02 -2.50
C THR A 165 -15.59 7.28 -3.25
N THR A 166 -14.46 7.17 -2.55
CA THR A 166 -13.11 7.22 -3.14
C THR A 166 -12.65 5.88 -3.71
N GLN A 167 -13.46 4.82 -3.61
CA GLN A 167 -13.14 3.53 -4.23
C GLN A 167 -13.08 3.63 -5.78
N PRO A 168 -11.98 3.22 -6.41
CA PRO A 168 -11.87 3.16 -7.85
C PRO A 168 -12.65 1.98 -8.46
N ALA A 169 -12.96 2.08 -9.76
CA ALA A 169 -13.67 1.04 -10.50
C ALA A 169 -12.91 -0.29 -10.59
N LYS A 170 -11.57 -0.24 -10.53
CA LYS A 170 -10.69 -1.40 -10.64
C LYS A 170 -9.82 -1.54 -9.39
N ASP A 171 -9.75 -2.77 -8.86
CA ASP A 171 -9.04 -3.07 -7.61
C ASP A 171 -7.54 -3.33 -7.78
N GLY A 172 -7.04 -3.41 -9.01
CA GLY A 172 -5.63 -3.67 -9.30
C GLY A 172 -5.19 -5.14 -9.12
N ASN A 173 -6.07 -6.02 -8.64
CA ASN A 173 -5.79 -7.43 -8.34
C ASN A 173 -4.59 -7.63 -7.39
N VAL A 174 -4.45 -6.74 -6.41
CA VAL A 174 -3.39 -6.72 -5.40
C VAL A 174 -3.98 -6.87 -4.01
N LYS A 175 -3.24 -7.49 -3.09
CA LYS A 175 -3.66 -7.79 -1.71
C LYS A 175 -4.28 -6.57 -1.00
N ASP A 176 -3.64 -5.41 -1.15
CA ASP A 176 -4.00 -4.17 -0.46
C ASP A 176 -5.10 -3.38 -1.21
N GLY A 177 -5.56 -3.92 -2.35
CA GLY A 177 -6.51 -3.29 -3.27
C GLY A 177 -6.03 -1.97 -3.87
N ARG A 178 -6.95 -1.29 -4.56
CA ARG A 178 -6.86 0.13 -4.89
C ARG A 178 -8.00 0.87 -4.20
N GLY A 179 -7.72 2.07 -3.69
CA GLY A 179 -8.68 2.89 -2.94
C GLY A 179 -8.38 2.95 -1.44
N PRO A 180 -9.35 3.37 -0.61
CA PRO A 180 -9.12 3.57 0.81
C PRO A 180 -8.89 2.24 1.53
N ALA A 181 -7.76 2.18 2.23
CA ALA A 181 -7.34 1.04 3.03
C ALA A 181 -6.67 1.55 4.32
N LEU A 182 -6.69 0.72 5.35
CA LEU A 182 -6.18 1.04 6.67
C LEU A 182 -5.11 0.03 7.06
N ILE A 183 -3.96 0.53 7.51
CA ILE A 183 -2.95 -0.29 8.16
C ILE A 183 -3.46 -0.59 9.57
N VAL A 184 -3.55 -1.87 9.91
CA VAL A 184 -4.00 -2.37 11.21
C VAL A 184 -2.81 -3.08 11.86
N PRO A 185 -2.06 -2.38 12.74
CA PRO A 185 -0.98 -2.99 13.51
C PRO A 185 -1.52 -4.08 14.43
N SER A 186 -0.64 -5.02 14.76
CA SER A 186 -0.91 -5.98 15.84
C SER A 186 -1.16 -5.25 17.17
N ASP A 187 -1.84 -5.90 18.10
CA ASP A 187 -2.06 -5.33 19.44
C ASP A 187 -0.73 -5.05 20.17
N GLU A 188 0.32 -5.83 19.89
CA GLU A 188 1.67 -5.63 20.42
C GLU A 188 2.34 -4.36 19.86
N ASP A 189 2.11 -4.06 18.58
CA ASP A 189 2.70 -2.91 17.89
C ASP A 189 1.91 -1.61 18.05
N ARG A 190 0.62 -1.69 18.43
CA ARG A 190 -0.33 -0.56 18.38
C ARG A 190 0.15 0.67 19.15
N ALA A 191 0.56 0.49 20.41
CA ALA A 191 1.04 1.61 21.23
C ALA A 191 2.28 2.30 20.63
N ARG A 192 3.15 1.54 19.95
CA ARG A 192 4.34 2.10 19.31
C ARG A 192 3.98 2.80 17.99
N TRP A 193 3.10 2.19 17.19
CA TRP A 193 2.58 2.76 15.96
C TRP A 193 1.95 4.14 16.18
N ASP A 194 1.16 4.29 17.25
CA ASP A 194 0.46 5.54 17.57
C ASP A 194 1.42 6.65 18.04
N ALA A 195 2.52 6.30 18.71
CA ALA A 195 3.51 7.26 19.21
C ALA A 195 4.46 7.78 18.12
N LEU A 196 4.84 6.92 17.18
CA LEU A 196 5.87 7.18 16.17
C LEU A 196 5.63 8.45 15.32
N PRO A 197 4.42 8.77 14.82
CA PRO A 197 4.18 9.99 14.06
C PRO A 197 4.57 11.27 14.81
N SER A 198 4.23 11.35 16.10
CA SER A 198 4.57 12.51 16.92
C SER A 198 6.08 12.59 17.17
N GLU A 199 6.72 11.46 17.46
CA GLU A 199 8.18 11.41 17.68
C GLU A 199 8.96 11.78 16.42
N ILE A 200 8.54 11.29 15.24
CA ILE A 200 9.13 11.64 13.95
C ILE A 200 8.99 13.15 13.71
N ALA A 201 7.81 13.72 13.95
CA ALA A 201 7.58 15.15 13.77
C ALA A 201 8.44 16.00 14.72
N GLN A 202 8.57 15.60 15.99
CA GLN A 202 9.42 16.26 16.98
C GLN A 202 10.90 16.17 16.59
N ALA A 203 11.40 14.99 16.22
CA ALA A 203 12.79 14.80 15.79
C ALA A 203 13.11 15.59 14.53
N THR A 204 12.18 15.63 13.57
CA THR A 204 12.30 16.42 12.33
C THR A 204 12.36 17.91 12.65
N SER A 205 11.45 18.42 13.48
CA SER A 205 11.45 19.82 13.89
C SER A 205 12.72 20.22 14.63
N ALA A 206 13.22 19.37 15.54
CA ALA A 206 14.47 19.61 16.25
C ALA A 206 15.68 19.62 15.31
N ARG A 207 15.75 18.67 14.35
CA ARG A 207 16.79 18.62 13.31
C ARG A 207 16.80 19.91 12.49
N ASP A 208 15.64 20.34 12.03
CA ASP A 208 15.50 21.54 11.18
C ASP A 208 15.81 22.82 11.95
N GLN A 209 15.44 22.88 13.24
CA GLN A 209 15.84 23.98 14.11
C GLN A 209 17.37 24.00 14.34
N ARG A 210 18.01 22.83 14.52
CA ARG A 210 19.47 22.76 14.60
C ARG A 210 20.12 23.23 13.29
N LYS A 211 19.57 22.85 12.15
CA LYS A 211 20.00 23.32 10.82
C LYS A 211 19.93 24.85 10.68
N GLU A 212 19.01 25.54 11.34
CA GLU A 212 19.00 27.01 11.29
C GLU A 212 19.99 27.63 12.28
N THR A 213 20.11 27.06 13.49
CA THR A 213 20.96 27.60 14.56
C THR A 213 22.45 27.29 14.39
N ALA A 214 22.82 26.28 13.60
CA ALA A 214 24.20 25.88 13.37
C ALA A 214 24.96 26.79 12.38
N LYS A 215 24.30 27.77 11.75
CA LYS A 215 24.93 28.68 10.78
C LYS A 215 26.13 29.45 11.36
N GLY A 216 26.04 29.90 12.60
CA GLY A 216 27.14 30.59 13.28
C GLY A 216 28.34 29.68 13.57
N ASP A 217 28.07 28.42 13.94
CA ASP A 217 29.12 27.42 14.18
C ASP A 217 29.78 27.01 12.85
N PHE A 218 28.98 26.91 11.78
CA PHE A 218 29.46 26.67 10.42
C PHE A 218 30.39 27.76 9.91
N GLU A 219 30.08 29.04 10.13
CA GLU A 219 30.97 30.15 9.74
C GLU A 219 32.34 30.04 10.42
N GLN A 220 32.38 29.61 11.68
CA GLN A 220 33.63 29.38 12.42
C GLN A 220 34.41 28.19 11.86
N TRP A 221 33.71 27.07 11.60
CA TRP A 221 34.32 25.90 10.97
C TRP A 221 34.92 26.27 9.60
N LEU A 222 34.15 26.98 8.77
CA LEU A 222 34.56 27.40 7.43
C LEU A 222 35.78 28.33 7.45
N ALA A 223 35.91 29.21 8.43
CA ALA A 223 37.06 30.09 8.59
C ALA A 223 38.36 29.34 8.98
N SER A 224 38.24 28.15 9.59
CA SER A 224 39.37 27.34 10.07
C SER A 224 39.73 26.15 9.16
N THR A 225 38.88 25.85 8.18
CA THR A 225 38.98 24.66 7.33
C THR A 225 39.61 25.03 5.99
N THR A 226 40.60 24.25 5.54
CA THR A 226 41.30 24.50 4.27
C THR A 226 41.14 23.31 3.30
N PRO A 227 41.21 23.53 1.97
CA PRO A 227 41.12 22.46 0.98
C PRO A 227 42.14 21.32 1.19
N GLU A 228 43.34 21.66 1.66
CA GLU A 228 44.44 20.72 1.88
C GLU A 228 44.13 19.70 2.99
N SER A 229 43.23 20.04 3.92
CA SER A 229 42.81 19.11 4.97
C SER A 229 42.03 17.90 4.45
N PHE A 230 41.50 17.97 3.22
CA PHE A 230 40.75 16.89 2.57
C PHE A 230 41.60 16.04 1.64
N GLU A 231 42.75 16.53 1.17
CA GLU A 231 43.62 15.78 0.24
C GLU A 231 43.98 14.37 0.75
N PRO A 232 44.37 14.16 2.02
CA PRO A 232 44.73 12.83 2.52
C PRO A 232 43.53 11.87 2.64
N LEU A 233 42.30 12.40 2.60
CA LEU A 233 41.06 11.64 2.75
C LEU A 233 40.47 11.21 1.40
N ILE A 234 40.97 11.80 0.30
CA ILE A 234 40.54 11.48 -1.06
C ILE A 234 41.48 10.39 -1.61
N PRO A 235 40.93 9.26 -2.12
CA PRO A 235 41.76 8.19 -2.68
C PRO A 235 42.67 8.70 -3.80
N ALA A 236 43.99 8.53 -3.64
CA ALA A 236 45.00 8.90 -4.64
C ALA A 236 45.86 7.71 -5.10
N GLU A 237 45.95 6.65 -4.28
CA GLU A 237 46.70 5.44 -4.63
C GLU A 237 46.09 4.79 -5.88
N GLY A 238 46.95 4.48 -6.87
CA GLY A 238 46.54 3.83 -8.11
C GLY A 238 45.77 4.72 -9.09
N LEU A 239 45.61 6.01 -8.83
CA LEU A 239 44.96 6.95 -9.75
C LEU A 239 45.85 7.17 -10.99
N ALA A 240 45.36 6.78 -12.17
CA ALA A 240 46.09 6.89 -13.44
C ALA A 240 45.57 8.00 -14.34
N VAL A 241 44.28 8.32 -14.24
CA VAL A 241 43.66 9.44 -14.96
C VAL A 241 42.85 10.26 -13.98
N HIS A 242 43.09 11.56 -13.98
CA HIS A 242 42.19 12.51 -13.33
C HIS A 242 42.04 13.76 -14.19
N LEU A 243 40.83 13.93 -14.74
CA LEU A 243 40.44 15.12 -15.48
C LEU A 243 39.39 15.88 -14.64
N PRO A 244 39.76 16.97 -13.97
CA PRO A 244 38.79 17.81 -13.26
C PRO A 244 37.71 18.35 -14.20
N LEU A 245 38.09 18.74 -15.43
CA LEU A 245 37.22 19.34 -16.44
C LEU A 245 36.51 20.60 -15.92
N THR A 246 37.32 21.56 -15.45
CA THR A 246 36.87 22.82 -14.83
C THR A 246 37.43 24.07 -15.52
N GLU A 247 38.06 23.93 -16.69
CA GLU A 247 38.75 24.99 -17.42
C GLU A 247 37.80 26.12 -17.86
N GLY A 248 36.56 25.80 -18.21
CA GLY A 248 35.50 26.77 -18.54
C GLY A 248 35.54 27.33 -19.96
N GLU A 249 36.61 27.10 -20.70
CA GLU A 249 36.72 27.47 -22.12
C GLU A 249 37.71 26.57 -22.87
N GLY A 250 37.62 26.59 -24.20
CA GLY A 250 38.49 25.84 -25.09
C GLY A 250 38.23 24.34 -25.11
N LYS A 251 39.15 23.60 -25.72
CA LYS A 251 39.03 22.15 -25.99
C LYS A 251 40.16 21.31 -25.40
N THR A 252 40.99 21.90 -24.55
CA THR A 252 42.11 21.23 -23.90
C THR A 252 41.78 21.04 -22.43
N ALA A 253 42.06 19.86 -21.90
CA ALA A 253 41.92 19.51 -20.50
C ALA A 253 43.26 19.02 -19.93
N THR A 254 43.49 19.29 -18.65
CA THR A 254 44.72 18.83 -17.96
C THR A 254 44.49 17.50 -17.26
N ASN A 255 45.32 16.49 -17.54
CA ASN A 255 45.40 15.30 -16.69
C ASN A 255 46.29 15.59 -15.48
N THR A 256 45.72 15.69 -14.29
CA THR A 256 46.47 16.09 -13.08
C THR A 256 47.48 15.03 -12.62
N CYS A 257 47.33 13.77 -13.07
CA CYS A 257 48.27 12.69 -12.81
C CYS A 257 49.59 12.83 -13.60
N ASP A 258 49.54 13.53 -14.74
CA ASP A 258 50.70 13.94 -15.52
C ASP A 258 50.41 15.30 -16.18
N PRO A 259 50.70 16.42 -15.50
CA PRO A 259 50.37 17.75 -16.01
C PRO A 259 51.06 18.13 -17.33
N SER A 260 52.09 17.37 -17.74
CA SER A 260 52.72 17.55 -19.05
C SER A 260 51.87 16.96 -20.19
N ASN A 261 50.89 16.13 -19.87
CA ASN A 261 49.96 15.49 -20.78
C ASN A 261 48.65 16.29 -20.88
N LEU A 262 48.63 17.22 -21.85
CA LEU A 262 47.41 17.94 -22.22
C LEU A 262 46.52 17.06 -23.09
N VAL A 263 45.30 16.82 -22.64
CA VAL A 263 44.29 16.03 -23.35
C VAL A 263 43.47 16.98 -24.23
N GLN A 264 43.34 16.65 -25.52
CA GLN A 264 42.63 17.50 -26.46
C GLN A 264 41.35 16.83 -26.95
N ALA A 265 40.25 17.59 -27.00
CA ALA A 265 39.02 17.14 -27.63
C ALA A 265 39.12 17.22 -29.17
N THR A 266 38.37 16.33 -29.83
CA THR A 266 38.35 16.22 -31.30
C THR A 266 37.74 17.43 -32.01
N SER A 267 36.89 18.19 -31.32
CA SER A 267 36.30 19.44 -31.80
C SER A 267 36.18 20.47 -30.66
N GLU A 268 35.56 21.62 -30.92
CA GLU A 268 35.33 22.63 -29.88
C GLU A 268 34.31 22.14 -28.85
N ILE A 269 34.53 22.49 -27.59
CA ILE A 269 33.69 22.06 -26.47
C ILE A 269 32.85 23.25 -25.99
N SER A 270 31.55 23.01 -25.80
CA SER A 270 30.67 23.96 -25.15
C SER A 270 30.76 23.80 -23.64
N TRP A 271 30.74 24.90 -22.89
CA TRP A 271 30.85 24.90 -21.44
C TRP A 271 29.60 25.51 -20.79
N ILE A 272 29.15 24.90 -19.70
CA ILE A 272 28.14 25.49 -18.80
C ILE A 272 28.83 26.06 -17.57
N ALA A 273 28.43 27.25 -17.13
CA ALA A 273 29.02 27.90 -15.97
C ALA A 273 28.68 27.17 -14.64
N GLU A 274 27.49 26.60 -14.56
CA GLU A 274 26.93 25.95 -13.35
C GLU A 274 27.17 24.43 -13.36
N GLY A 275 28.43 24.01 -13.40
CA GLY A 275 28.79 22.61 -13.18
C GLY A 275 28.92 22.26 -11.69
N LYS A 276 29.08 20.96 -11.40
CA LYS A 276 29.16 20.44 -10.02
C LYS A 276 30.37 20.98 -9.25
N LEU A 277 31.53 21.06 -9.92
CA LEU A 277 32.81 21.48 -9.31
C LEU A 277 33.32 22.82 -9.85
N GLY A 278 32.53 23.52 -10.66
CA GLY A 278 32.94 24.67 -11.46
C GLY A 278 32.36 24.58 -12.88
N PRO A 279 32.81 25.38 -13.85
CA PRO A 279 32.36 25.27 -15.23
C PRO A 279 32.55 23.85 -15.79
N ALA A 280 31.57 23.28 -16.49
CA ALA A 280 31.62 21.91 -17.00
C ALA A 280 31.51 21.84 -18.52
N PRO A 281 32.25 20.93 -19.18
CA PRO A 281 32.07 20.69 -20.60
C PRO A 281 30.77 19.93 -20.86
N VAL A 282 30.06 20.30 -21.93
CA VAL A 282 28.95 19.55 -22.50
C VAL A 282 29.49 18.76 -23.69
N ILE A 283 29.31 17.44 -23.63
CA ILE A 283 29.73 16.52 -24.68
C ILE A 283 28.75 16.65 -25.84
N GLN A 284 29.27 17.13 -26.97
CA GLN A 284 28.54 17.21 -28.24
C GLN A 284 28.96 16.06 -29.15
N VAL A 285 28.15 15.81 -30.19
CA VAL A 285 28.55 14.91 -31.28
C VAL A 285 29.90 15.39 -31.84
N ASP A 286 30.85 14.47 -31.95
CA ASP A 286 32.24 14.70 -32.40
C ASP A 286 33.12 15.55 -31.47
N ALA A 287 32.70 15.79 -30.22
CA ALA A 287 33.48 16.53 -29.21
C ALA A 287 33.95 15.60 -28.07
N THR A 288 34.88 14.70 -28.42
CA THR A 288 35.39 13.62 -27.55
C THR A 288 36.80 13.93 -27.06
N TYR A 289 37.07 13.78 -25.76
CA TYR A 289 38.45 13.83 -25.25
C TYR A 289 39.16 12.49 -25.49
N VAL A 290 40.37 12.54 -26.07
CA VAL A 290 41.13 11.33 -26.44
C VAL A 290 42.45 11.27 -25.66
N LEU A 291 42.63 10.22 -24.85
CA LEU A 291 43.71 10.09 -23.86
C LEU A 291 44.80 9.07 -24.25
N GLY A 292 44.85 8.67 -25.52
CA GLY A 292 45.83 7.70 -25.99
C GLY A 292 45.69 6.34 -25.30
N GLN A 293 46.81 5.73 -24.88
CA GLN A 293 46.85 4.35 -24.37
C GLN A 293 46.59 4.17 -22.87
N LEU A 294 46.11 5.20 -22.17
CA LEU A 294 45.74 5.06 -20.75
C LEU A 294 44.55 4.09 -20.57
N GLY A 295 44.40 3.52 -19.38
CA GLY A 295 43.30 2.59 -19.05
C GLY A 295 43.38 1.23 -19.76
N ASN A 296 44.58 0.78 -20.13
CA ASN A 296 44.79 -0.47 -20.85
C ASN A 296 44.88 -1.67 -19.90
N PHE A 297 43.73 -2.09 -19.38
CA PHE A 297 43.62 -3.15 -18.39
C PHE A 297 43.54 -4.54 -19.02
N GLU A 298 43.88 -5.55 -18.23
CA GLU A 298 43.58 -6.95 -18.53
C GLU A 298 42.45 -7.45 -17.63
N LYS A 299 41.72 -8.48 -18.05
CA LYS A 299 40.54 -9.00 -17.35
C LYS A 299 40.79 -9.45 -15.92
N ASN A 300 42.04 -9.79 -15.58
CA ASN A 300 42.44 -10.25 -14.26
C ASN A 300 43.04 -9.14 -13.40
N GLN A 301 42.95 -7.89 -13.85
CA GLN A 301 43.34 -6.70 -13.13
C GLN A 301 42.07 -5.99 -12.65
N GLY A 302 41.99 -5.75 -11.34
CA GLY A 302 40.95 -4.89 -10.79
C GLY A 302 41.21 -3.43 -11.15
N PHE A 303 40.17 -2.69 -11.48
CA PHE A 303 40.23 -1.26 -11.80
C PHE A 303 38.93 -0.56 -11.37
N SER A 304 38.90 0.76 -11.42
CA SER A 304 37.70 1.53 -11.12
C SER A 304 37.68 2.83 -11.90
N ASP A 305 36.50 3.26 -12.31
CA ASP A 305 36.34 4.47 -13.10
C ASP A 305 35.00 5.14 -12.84
N GLY A 306 34.94 6.45 -13.07
CA GLY A 306 33.71 7.20 -12.93
C GLY A 306 33.90 8.70 -13.07
N ALA A 307 32.80 9.41 -12.94
CA ALA A 307 32.74 10.86 -13.08
C ALA A 307 31.47 11.42 -12.43
N TRP A 308 31.46 12.73 -12.20
CA TRP A 308 30.21 13.47 -12.13
C TRP A 308 29.63 13.61 -13.53
N ILE A 309 28.36 13.31 -13.70
CA ILE A 309 27.65 13.50 -14.96
C ILE A 309 26.37 14.30 -14.76
N ARG A 310 25.96 15.04 -15.80
CA ARG A 310 24.62 15.62 -15.91
C ARG A 310 24.00 15.13 -17.20
N LEU A 311 22.92 14.37 -17.07
CA LEU A 311 22.23 13.77 -18.21
C LEU A 311 21.53 14.85 -19.05
N GLY A 312 21.74 14.84 -20.37
CA GLY A 312 21.07 15.71 -21.34
C GLY A 312 19.73 15.15 -21.77
N GLU A 313 19.77 14.10 -22.61
CA GLU A 313 18.60 13.35 -23.08
C GLU A 313 18.63 11.88 -22.59
N ASP A 314 17.47 11.23 -22.59
CA ASP A 314 17.30 9.82 -22.18
C ASP A 314 17.74 8.83 -23.28
N ASP A 315 18.86 9.10 -23.96
CA ASP A 315 19.44 8.26 -25.02
C ASP A 315 20.52 7.29 -24.46
N SER A 316 21.31 6.65 -25.32
CA SER A 316 22.40 5.76 -24.92
C SER A 316 23.75 6.20 -25.48
N GLY A 317 24.77 6.26 -24.62
CA GLY A 317 26.06 6.82 -24.97
C GLY A 317 27.20 6.43 -24.03
N GLY A 318 28.44 6.49 -24.52
CA GLY A 318 29.63 6.14 -23.75
C GLY A 318 30.14 7.32 -22.93
N ILE A 319 30.17 7.18 -21.60
CA ILE A 319 30.70 8.22 -20.70
C ILE A 319 32.22 8.10 -20.67
N ILE A 320 32.74 6.91 -20.39
CA ILE A 320 34.17 6.56 -20.38
C ILE A 320 34.30 5.25 -21.15
N ALA A 321 35.19 5.18 -22.14
CA ALA A 321 35.32 3.95 -22.91
C ALA A 321 36.72 3.76 -23.50
N LYS A 322 37.18 2.51 -23.46
CA LYS A 322 38.33 2.03 -24.24
C LYS A 322 37.91 0.75 -24.98
N ILE A 323 37.14 0.92 -26.05
CA ILE A 323 36.45 -0.17 -26.76
C ILE A 323 36.82 -0.17 -28.25
N ASP A 324 37.24 -1.32 -28.76
CA ASP A 324 37.46 -1.57 -30.19
C ASP A 324 36.21 -2.15 -30.86
N ALA A 325 35.31 -1.26 -31.30
CA ALA A 325 34.09 -1.64 -32.01
C ALA A 325 34.35 -2.45 -33.30
N LYS A 326 35.56 -2.35 -33.90
CA LYS A 326 35.91 -3.11 -35.10
C LYS A 326 36.33 -4.55 -34.78
N ASN A 327 36.73 -4.81 -33.54
CA ASN A 327 37.16 -6.13 -33.07
C ASN A 327 36.24 -6.65 -31.97
N GLY A 328 34.96 -6.79 -32.31
CA GLY A 328 33.97 -7.39 -31.40
C GLY A 328 33.68 -6.55 -30.15
N TYR A 329 33.94 -5.24 -30.19
CA TYR A 329 33.87 -4.33 -29.04
C TYR A 329 34.80 -4.73 -27.88
N ARG A 330 35.95 -5.35 -28.17
CA ARG A 330 36.95 -5.69 -27.15
C ARG A 330 37.39 -4.46 -26.36
N GLY A 331 37.38 -4.56 -25.04
CA GLY A 331 37.72 -3.46 -24.14
C GLY A 331 36.83 -3.39 -22.90
N TRP A 332 36.65 -2.17 -22.40
CA TRP A 332 35.74 -1.88 -21.29
C TRP A 332 35.12 -0.48 -21.43
N ASP A 333 33.94 -0.28 -20.83
CA ASP A 333 33.28 1.01 -20.79
C ASP A 333 32.34 1.20 -19.57
N LEU A 334 32.07 2.48 -19.31
CA LEU A 334 30.98 2.98 -18.48
C LEU A 334 29.97 3.68 -19.40
N TRP A 335 28.79 3.09 -19.50
CA TRP A 335 27.79 3.39 -20.52
C TRP A 335 26.48 3.88 -19.90
N GLN A 336 25.90 4.92 -20.48
CA GLN A 336 24.52 5.33 -20.21
C GLN A 336 23.58 4.52 -21.12
N GLN A 337 22.59 3.87 -20.53
CA GLN A 337 21.47 3.24 -21.24
C GLN A 337 20.15 3.88 -20.79
N GLY A 338 19.69 4.92 -21.49
CA GLY A 338 18.54 5.71 -21.05
C GLY A 338 18.81 6.35 -19.69
N LYS A 339 18.06 5.94 -18.66
CA LYS A 339 18.25 6.36 -17.26
C LYS A 339 19.00 5.34 -16.38
N SER A 340 19.59 4.33 -17.00
CA SER A 340 20.37 3.30 -16.35
C SER A 340 21.85 3.44 -16.67
N ILE A 341 22.69 2.83 -15.84
CA ILE A 341 24.13 2.69 -16.08
C ILE A 341 24.43 1.23 -16.41
N GLU A 342 25.26 1.03 -17.43
CA GLU A 342 25.76 -0.25 -17.89
C GLU A 342 27.29 -0.22 -17.83
N VAL A 343 27.88 -1.34 -17.42
CA VAL A 343 29.33 -1.55 -17.41
C VAL A 343 29.60 -2.82 -18.20
N ASP A 344 30.42 -2.69 -19.24
CA ASP A 344 30.83 -3.78 -20.11
C ASP A 344 32.33 -4.10 -19.93
N ILE A 345 32.66 -5.39 -19.77
CA ILE A 345 34.03 -5.92 -19.80
C ILE A 345 34.10 -7.00 -20.87
N VAL A 346 34.84 -6.76 -21.95
CA VAL A 346 34.58 -7.40 -23.25
C VAL A 346 35.86 -7.94 -23.89
N ASP A 347 35.86 -9.23 -24.24
CA ASP A 347 36.78 -9.78 -25.25
C ASP A 347 36.09 -9.87 -26.63
N ALA A 348 34.80 -10.27 -26.64
CA ALA A 348 33.91 -10.22 -27.79
C ALA A 348 32.44 -10.10 -27.33
N LEU A 349 31.80 -8.94 -27.53
CA LEU A 349 30.56 -8.53 -26.83
C LEU A 349 29.39 -9.52 -26.92
N SER A 350 29.21 -10.17 -28.08
CA SER A 350 28.10 -11.11 -28.30
C SER A 350 28.31 -12.50 -27.71
N GLU A 351 29.53 -12.86 -27.30
CA GLU A 351 29.90 -14.23 -26.94
C GLU A 351 30.70 -14.35 -25.64
N ASN A 352 31.57 -13.39 -25.36
CA ASN A 352 32.63 -13.46 -24.35
C ASN A 352 32.76 -12.10 -23.63
N ALA A 353 31.84 -11.84 -22.71
CA ALA A 353 31.75 -10.56 -22.00
C ALA A 353 31.11 -10.69 -20.62
N ILE A 354 31.36 -9.71 -19.78
CA ILE A 354 30.54 -9.37 -18.61
C ILE A 354 29.76 -8.12 -18.97
N LYS A 355 28.45 -8.13 -18.68
CA LYS A 355 27.57 -6.98 -18.86
C LYS A 355 26.67 -6.84 -17.65
N VAL A 356 26.78 -5.71 -16.96
CA VAL A 356 26.02 -5.43 -15.73
C VAL A 356 25.30 -4.10 -15.90
N VAL A 357 23.99 -4.09 -15.65
CA VAL A 357 23.13 -2.91 -15.80
C VAL A 357 22.42 -2.63 -14.49
N THR A 358 22.22 -1.36 -14.11
CA THR A 358 21.40 -1.03 -12.94
C THR A 358 19.98 -1.59 -13.08
N LYS A 359 19.44 -2.15 -11.99
CA LYS A 359 18.12 -2.81 -12.00
C LYS A 359 16.99 -1.82 -12.27
N ASP A 360 17.11 -0.62 -11.72
CA ASP A 360 16.14 0.47 -11.81
C ASP A 360 16.71 1.62 -12.65
N ALA A 361 15.82 2.56 -13.02
CA ALA A 361 16.23 3.85 -13.58
C ALA A 361 16.80 4.72 -12.45
N VAL A 362 18.12 4.84 -12.41
CA VAL A 362 18.86 5.49 -11.31
C VAL A 362 19.29 6.93 -11.62
N LEU A 363 19.24 7.33 -12.90
CA LEU A 363 19.63 8.66 -13.34
C LEU A 363 18.42 9.60 -13.47
N ILE A 364 18.64 10.88 -13.14
CA ILE A 364 17.66 11.95 -13.21
C ILE A 364 18.13 12.98 -14.23
N THR A 365 17.34 13.17 -15.29
CA THR A 365 17.60 14.11 -16.38
C THR A 365 17.86 15.53 -15.84
N GLY A 366 18.95 16.17 -16.29
CA GLY A 366 19.33 17.52 -15.90
C GLY A 366 19.94 17.68 -14.50
N GLN A 367 20.02 16.62 -13.69
CA GLN A 367 20.68 16.66 -12.38
C GLN A 367 22.12 16.12 -12.45
N TRP A 368 23.00 16.72 -11.65
CA TRP A 368 24.36 16.23 -11.47
C TRP A 368 24.36 15.04 -10.53
N GLN A 369 24.90 13.91 -10.97
CA GLN A 369 25.03 12.69 -10.18
C GLN A 369 26.44 12.12 -10.33
N HIS A 370 26.97 11.57 -9.25
CA HIS A 370 28.26 10.88 -9.28
C HIS A 370 28.03 9.43 -9.68
N VAL A 371 28.56 9.02 -10.84
CA VAL A 371 28.48 7.66 -11.34
C VAL A 371 29.86 7.05 -11.27
N PHE A 372 29.95 5.88 -10.63
CA PHE A 372 31.23 5.19 -10.44
C PHE A 372 31.06 3.69 -10.56
N ALA A 373 32.04 3.02 -11.16
CA ALA A 373 32.08 1.58 -11.31
C ALA A 373 33.40 1.02 -10.76
N THR A 374 33.33 -0.18 -10.19
CA THR A 374 34.51 -0.92 -9.74
C THR A 374 34.46 -2.33 -10.28
N TYR A 375 35.60 -2.84 -10.75
CA TYR A 375 35.79 -4.22 -11.15
C TYR A 375 36.93 -4.86 -10.37
N ASP A 376 36.73 -6.06 -9.85
CA ASP A 376 37.69 -6.77 -8.98
C ASP A 376 38.70 -7.66 -9.72
N GLY A 377 38.61 -7.77 -11.04
CA GLY A 377 39.49 -8.65 -11.83
C GLY A 377 39.10 -10.13 -11.80
N SER A 378 37.96 -10.51 -11.22
CA SER A 378 37.55 -11.92 -11.07
C SER A 378 37.19 -12.62 -12.38
N GLY A 379 36.92 -11.88 -13.45
CA GLY A 379 36.33 -12.40 -14.67
C GLY A 379 34.87 -12.79 -14.50
N LYS A 380 34.18 -12.22 -13.50
CA LYS A 380 32.77 -12.49 -13.20
C LYS A 380 31.95 -11.22 -13.03
N ALA A 381 30.68 -11.28 -13.42
CA ALA A 381 29.72 -10.20 -13.21
C ALA A 381 29.56 -9.80 -11.73
N ALA A 382 29.67 -10.75 -10.81
CA ALA A 382 29.64 -10.47 -9.37
C ALA A 382 30.80 -9.58 -8.88
N GLY A 383 31.88 -9.48 -9.66
CA GLY A 383 33.01 -8.62 -9.41
C GLY A 383 32.83 -7.18 -9.89
N VAL A 384 31.74 -6.87 -10.60
CA VAL A 384 31.40 -5.52 -11.06
C VAL A 384 30.38 -4.91 -10.11
N LYS A 385 30.66 -3.71 -9.62
CA LYS A 385 29.75 -2.91 -8.79
C LYS A 385 29.55 -1.54 -9.42
N ILE A 386 28.32 -1.03 -9.31
CA ILE A 386 27.93 0.30 -9.78
C ILE A 386 27.48 1.11 -8.57
N PHE A 387 27.94 2.36 -8.51
CA PHE A 387 27.63 3.31 -7.45
C PHE A 387 27.01 4.56 -8.05
N ILE A 388 25.93 5.03 -7.43
CA ILE A 388 25.29 6.29 -7.76
C ILE A 388 25.31 7.15 -6.49
N ASP A 389 25.85 8.36 -6.59
CA ASP A 389 25.99 9.30 -5.47
C ASP A 389 26.65 8.66 -4.24
N GLY A 390 27.69 7.85 -4.49
CA GLY A 390 28.50 7.19 -3.47
C GLY A 390 27.89 5.93 -2.86
N HIS A 391 26.73 5.46 -3.32
CA HIS A 391 26.05 4.28 -2.79
C HIS A 391 25.96 3.16 -3.83
N GLU A 392 26.28 1.92 -3.43
CA GLU A 392 26.16 0.74 -4.30
C GLU A 392 24.67 0.51 -4.64
N VAL A 393 24.37 0.38 -5.93
CA VAL A 393 23.00 0.15 -6.41
C VAL A 393 22.80 -1.30 -6.88
N PRO A 394 21.61 -1.88 -6.70
CA PRO A 394 21.30 -3.20 -7.23
C PRO A 394 21.43 -3.26 -8.75
N VAL A 395 21.98 -4.36 -9.25
CA VAL A 395 22.21 -4.59 -10.68
C VAL A 395 21.52 -5.84 -11.19
N LYS A 396 21.25 -5.85 -12.49
CA LYS A 396 20.86 -7.00 -13.29
C LYS A 396 22.05 -7.46 -14.12
N ILE A 397 22.32 -8.77 -14.09
CA ILE A 397 23.35 -9.39 -14.94
C ILE A 397 22.74 -9.63 -16.32
N ALA A 398 23.26 -8.94 -17.34
CA ALA A 398 22.87 -9.12 -18.74
C ALA A 398 23.74 -10.18 -19.44
N ALA A 399 25.02 -10.29 -19.06
CA ALA A 399 25.93 -11.35 -19.49
C ALA A 399 27.01 -11.63 -18.44
N ASP A 400 27.40 -12.90 -18.31
CA ASP A 400 28.51 -13.35 -17.46
C ASP A 400 29.21 -14.54 -18.14
N THR A 401 29.71 -14.31 -19.36
CA THR A 401 30.26 -15.37 -20.23
C THR A 401 31.77 -15.25 -20.44
N LEU A 402 32.42 -14.31 -19.74
CA LEU A 402 33.84 -14.05 -19.91
C LEU A 402 34.70 -15.28 -19.55
N LYS A 403 35.52 -15.73 -20.50
CA LYS A 403 36.31 -16.96 -20.40
C LYS A 403 37.64 -16.74 -19.67
N PRO A 404 38.22 -17.79 -19.07
CA PRO A 404 39.52 -17.70 -18.40
C PRO A 404 40.69 -17.22 -19.29
N GLU A 405 40.62 -17.46 -20.59
CA GLU A 405 41.61 -17.08 -21.60
C GLU A 405 41.29 -15.77 -22.32
N ALA A 406 40.16 -15.13 -22.01
CA ALA A 406 39.74 -13.88 -22.61
C ALA A 406 40.76 -12.76 -22.37
N SER A 407 40.85 -11.80 -23.29
CA SER A 407 41.62 -10.57 -23.09
C SER A 407 40.77 -9.37 -23.41
N ILE A 408 40.83 -8.35 -22.55
CA ILE A 408 40.16 -7.07 -22.79
C ILE A 408 41.11 -5.97 -23.30
N HIS A 409 42.38 -6.33 -23.50
CA HIS A 409 43.40 -5.41 -23.97
C HIS A 409 43.11 -4.92 -25.40
N THR A 410 43.29 -3.63 -25.65
CA THR A 410 43.10 -3.02 -26.97
C THR A 410 43.99 -1.81 -27.20
N GLU A 411 44.44 -1.64 -28.45
CA GLU A 411 45.21 -0.47 -28.91
C GLU A 411 44.29 0.74 -29.23
N THR A 412 42.98 0.60 -29.09
CA THR A 412 42.06 1.73 -29.28
C THR A 412 42.28 2.75 -28.17
N PRO A 413 42.35 4.06 -28.47
CA PRO A 413 42.57 5.05 -27.43
C PRO A 413 41.41 5.13 -26.45
N LEU A 414 41.71 5.50 -25.20
CA LEU A 414 40.72 5.86 -24.19
C LEU A 414 39.99 7.14 -24.61
N ARG A 415 38.66 7.14 -24.48
CA ARG A 415 37.76 8.23 -24.84
C ARG A 415 36.86 8.61 -23.68
N ILE A 416 36.64 9.91 -23.50
CA ILE A 416 35.60 10.45 -22.62
C ILE A 416 34.54 11.12 -23.48
N GLY A 417 33.27 10.75 -23.25
CA GLY A 417 32.11 11.24 -23.99
C GLY A 417 31.76 10.45 -25.26
N GLN A 418 32.48 9.36 -25.54
CA GLN A 418 32.20 8.50 -26.69
C GLN A 418 32.70 7.07 -26.49
N ARG A 419 31.89 6.08 -26.88
CA ARG A 419 32.31 4.67 -26.98
C ARG A 419 33.00 4.37 -28.32
N SER A 420 32.25 4.55 -29.41
CA SER A 420 32.71 4.41 -30.80
C SER A 420 31.96 5.37 -31.73
N ASP A 421 32.20 5.26 -33.04
CA ASP A 421 31.54 6.09 -34.06
C ASP A 421 30.01 6.01 -33.89
N GLY A 422 29.34 7.17 -33.74
CA GLY A 422 27.89 7.24 -33.56
C GLY A 422 27.36 6.95 -32.14
N GLN A 423 28.24 6.67 -31.17
CA GLN A 423 27.85 6.29 -29.80
C GLN A 423 28.40 7.30 -28.76
N TYR A 424 27.84 8.51 -28.80
CA TYR A 424 28.27 9.65 -27.99
C TYR A 424 27.39 9.82 -26.75
N PHE A 425 27.96 10.32 -25.66
CA PHE A 425 27.19 10.82 -24.51
C PHE A 425 26.63 12.22 -24.82
N SER A 426 25.80 12.29 -25.85
CA SER A 426 25.33 13.55 -26.44
C SER A 426 24.54 14.40 -25.44
N ASP A 427 24.79 15.71 -25.46
CA ASP A 427 24.13 16.74 -24.65
C ASP A 427 24.26 16.56 -23.13
N GLY A 428 25.03 15.57 -22.69
CA GLY A 428 25.40 15.36 -21.30
C GLY A 428 26.65 16.15 -20.92
N ALA A 429 26.76 16.54 -19.66
CA ALA A 429 27.98 17.15 -19.12
C ALA A 429 28.75 16.16 -18.25
N VAL A 430 30.08 16.27 -18.23
CA VAL A 430 30.99 15.37 -17.48
C VAL A 430 32.02 16.19 -16.71
N GLN A 431 32.29 15.84 -15.45
CA GLN A 431 33.30 16.46 -14.58
C GLN A 431 33.99 15.43 -13.68
N ASP A 432 35.21 15.74 -13.23
CA ASP A 432 35.99 14.88 -12.32
C ASP A 432 36.11 13.43 -12.79
N VAL A 433 36.49 13.23 -14.05
CA VAL A 433 36.73 11.88 -14.58
C VAL A 433 37.93 11.29 -13.85
N ARG A 434 37.74 10.14 -13.22
CA ARG A 434 38.80 9.41 -12.51
C ARG A 434 38.88 7.98 -12.99
N ILE A 435 40.10 7.48 -13.17
CA ILE A 435 40.37 6.07 -13.49
C ILE A 435 41.52 5.59 -12.60
N TYR A 436 41.28 4.51 -11.87
CA TYR A 436 42.21 3.86 -10.96
C TYR A 436 42.62 2.49 -11.50
N GLU A 437 43.90 2.14 -11.40
CA GLU A 437 44.45 0.82 -11.76
C GLU A 437 44.27 -0.22 -10.65
N ARG A 438 43.30 -0.01 -9.77
CA ARG A 438 42.89 -0.89 -8.68
C ARG A 438 41.39 -0.78 -8.43
N THR A 439 40.84 -1.76 -7.72
CA THR A 439 39.46 -1.73 -7.25
C THR A 439 39.36 -0.82 -6.02
N LEU A 440 38.50 0.21 -6.07
CA LEU A 440 38.15 1.00 -4.89
C LEU A 440 37.14 0.26 -4.01
N SER A 441 37.24 0.46 -2.70
CA SER A 441 36.23 0.02 -1.74
C SER A 441 35.00 0.94 -1.76
N PRO A 442 33.82 0.47 -1.29
CA PRO A 442 32.64 1.33 -1.16
C PRO A 442 32.88 2.63 -0.37
N ASP A 443 33.67 2.57 0.71
CA ASP A 443 33.99 3.74 1.53
C ASP A 443 34.85 4.77 0.77
N GLU A 444 35.77 4.31 -0.08
CA GLU A 444 36.57 5.18 -0.95
C GLU A 444 35.72 5.85 -2.03
N VAL A 445 34.77 5.13 -2.64
CA VAL A 445 33.83 5.71 -3.60
C VAL A 445 32.91 6.74 -2.92
N GLN A 446 32.48 6.46 -1.70
CA GLN A 446 31.71 7.42 -0.91
C GLN A 446 32.53 8.66 -0.53
N ALA A 447 33.83 8.49 -0.23
CA ALA A 447 34.74 9.61 0.03
C ALA A 447 34.89 10.51 -1.21
N LEU A 448 34.99 9.94 -2.42
CA LEU A 448 35.02 10.73 -3.67
C LEU A 448 33.75 11.57 -3.83
N TYR A 449 32.58 10.95 -3.65
CA TYR A 449 31.29 11.65 -3.75
C TYR A 449 31.15 12.80 -2.73
N LYS A 450 31.53 12.56 -1.46
CA LYS A 450 31.33 13.53 -0.38
C LYS A 450 32.40 14.62 -0.34
N LEU A 451 33.67 14.24 -0.46
CA LEU A 451 34.80 15.12 -0.10
C LEU A 451 35.28 15.96 -1.29
N VAL A 452 35.21 15.45 -2.52
CA VAL A 452 35.68 16.20 -3.70
C VAL A 452 34.88 17.50 -3.91
N PRO A 453 33.52 17.51 -3.84
CA PRO A 453 32.77 18.76 -3.94
C PRO A 453 33.07 19.75 -2.82
N VAL A 454 33.31 19.27 -1.59
CA VAL A 454 33.68 20.09 -0.44
C VAL A 454 35.04 20.72 -0.64
N GLN A 455 36.03 19.93 -1.04
CA GLN A 455 37.38 20.42 -1.35
C GLN A 455 37.36 21.47 -2.47
N ALA A 456 36.64 21.20 -3.56
CA ALA A 456 36.51 22.13 -4.69
C ALA A 456 35.84 23.45 -4.25
N ALA A 457 34.77 23.38 -3.47
CA ALA A 457 34.09 24.56 -2.95
C ALA A 457 34.99 25.39 -2.00
N LEU A 458 35.80 24.74 -1.16
CA LEU A 458 36.76 25.44 -0.29
C LEU A 458 37.88 26.14 -1.08
N ALA A 459 38.32 25.55 -2.19
CA ALA A 459 39.38 26.10 -3.04
C ALA A 459 38.95 27.36 -3.81
N MET A 460 37.65 27.60 -3.95
CA MET A 460 37.10 28.82 -4.57
C MET A 460 37.20 30.03 -3.63
N ASP A 461 37.45 31.21 -4.21
CA ASP A 461 37.31 32.49 -3.52
C ASP A 461 35.91 32.60 -2.89
N ALA A 462 35.83 32.99 -1.61
CA ALA A 462 34.55 33.02 -0.88
C ALA A 462 33.47 33.89 -1.57
N GLU A 463 33.87 34.99 -2.20
CA GLU A 463 32.97 35.90 -2.94
C GLU A 463 32.49 35.33 -4.28
N LYS A 464 33.14 34.30 -4.81
CA LYS A 464 32.81 33.65 -6.10
C LYS A 464 32.05 32.33 -5.93
N ARG A 465 31.89 31.83 -4.70
CA ARG A 465 31.11 30.61 -4.43
C ARG A 465 29.63 30.85 -4.73
N LEU A 466 29.05 30.03 -5.59
CA LEU A 466 27.61 29.99 -5.82
C LEU A 466 26.89 29.39 -4.60
N SER A 467 25.58 29.60 -4.52
CA SER A 467 24.74 29.05 -3.44
C SER A 467 24.90 27.53 -3.30
N GLN A 468 24.98 26.80 -4.43
CA GLN A 468 25.13 25.34 -4.41
C GLN A 468 26.45 24.87 -3.75
N GLN A 469 27.55 25.61 -3.93
CA GLN A 469 28.80 25.30 -3.23
C GLN A 469 28.70 25.62 -1.74
N GLN A 470 28.04 26.71 -1.36
CA GLN A 470 27.78 27.03 0.05
C GLN A 470 26.91 25.95 0.71
N ASP A 471 25.86 25.50 0.04
CA ASP A 471 24.98 24.43 0.51
C ASP A 471 25.73 23.10 0.66
N THR A 472 26.68 22.81 -0.25
CA THR A 472 27.53 21.62 -0.18
C THR A 472 28.43 21.64 1.06
N LEU A 473 29.10 22.77 1.32
CA LEU A 473 29.92 22.96 2.52
C LEU A 473 29.09 22.86 3.79
N TYR A 474 27.90 23.48 3.79
CA TYR A 474 27.06 23.50 4.97
C TYR A 474 26.47 22.12 5.29
N SER A 475 26.02 21.40 4.26
CA SER A 475 25.51 20.03 4.43
C SER A 475 26.60 19.10 4.94
N TYR A 476 27.82 19.20 4.41
CA TYR A 476 28.96 18.44 4.92
C TYR A 476 29.24 18.73 6.39
N TYR A 477 29.31 20.01 6.77
CA TYR A 477 29.51 20.42 8.16
C TYR A 477 28.44 19.83 9.09
N LEU A 478 27.16 19.95 8.70
CA LEU A 478 26.04 19.42 9.48
C LEU A 478 26.12 17.91 9.67
N GLU A 479 26.49 17.17 8.64
CA GLU A 479 26.51 15.70 8.67
C GLU A 479 27.74 15.11 9.38
N THR A 480 28.88 15.82 9.34
CA THR A 480 30.17 15.26 9.79
C THR A 480 30.76 15.92 11.02
N THR A 481 30.46 17.20 11.24
CA THR A 481 31.05 18.01 12.31
C THR A 481 30.01 18.33 13.39
N ASP A 482 28.78 18.65 12.99
CA ASP A 482 27.70 18.96 13.92
C ASP A 482 27.09 17.68 14.51
N SER A 483 27.69 17.18 15.59
CA SER A 483 27.23 15.95 16.27
C SER A 483 25.75 16.00 16.71
N GLN A 484 25.23 17.19 17.03
CA GLN A 484 23.84 17.37 17.42
C GLN A 484 22.91 17.19 16.22
N TYR A 485 23.20 17.85 15.09
CA TYR A 485 22.44 17.66 13.86
C TYR A 485 22.51 16.21 13.39
N ALA A 486 23.71 15.61 13.35
CA ALA A 486 23.90 14.22 12.93
C ALA A 486 23.07 13.24 13.80
N SER A 487 23.06 13.44 15.12
CA SER A 487 22.24 12.64 16.04
C SER A 487 20.74 12.81 15.77
N LEU A 488 20.26 14.02 15.50
CA LEU A 488 18.85 14.29 15.22
C LEU A 488 18.43 13.74 13.85
N ALA A 489 19.27 13.90 12.84
CA ALA A 489 19.05 13.32 11.52
C ALA A 489 18.98 11.79 11.59
N LYS A 490 19.89 11.16 12.36
CA LYS A 490 19.84 9.72 12.63
C LYS A 490 18.55 9.31 13.35
N ALA A 491 18.10 10.06 14.35
CA ALA A 491 16.85 9.77 15.05
C ALA A 491 15.64 9.79 14.09
N VAL A 492 15.56 10.75 13.17
CA VAL A 492 14.51 10.78 12.14
C VAL A 492 14.54 9.52 11.28
N VAL A 493 15.73 9.11 10.82
CA VAL A 493 15.90 7.89 10.00
C VAL A 493 15.49 6.65 10.77
N ASP A 494 15.98 6.48 12.00
CA ASP A 494 15.72 5.30 12.83
C ASP A 494 14.22 5.17 13.17
N LEU A 495 13.57 6.27 13.58
CA LEU A 495 12.13 6.29 13.87
C LEU A 495 11.28 6.02 12.63
N THR A 496 11.68 6.56 11.49
CA THR A 496 10.98 6.31 10.21
C THR A 496 11.13 4.84 9.82
N ALA A 497 12.34 4.28 9.91
CA ALA A 497 12.60 2.87 9.63
C ALA A 497 11.84 1.93 10.59
N GLU A 498 11.71 2.30 11.86
CA GLU A 498 10.91 1.56 12.84
C GLU A 498 9.42 1.56 12.45
N ARG A 499 8.88 2.72 12.07
CA ARG A 499 7.50 2.84 11.59
C ARG A 499 7.25 2.00 10.34
N GLU A 500 8.15 2.07 9.35
CA GLU A 500 8.06 1.24 8.15
C GLU A 500 8.14 -0.26 8.48
N ALA A 501 8.96 -0.64 9.46
CA ALA A 501 9.05 -2.04 9.89
C ALA A 501 7.75 -2.52 10.52
N ILE A 502 7.04 -1.68 11.30
CA ILE A 502 5.69 -2.00 11.82
C ILE A 502 4.71 -2.11 10.65
N GLN A 503 4.71 -1.15 9.74
CA GLN A 503 3.83 -1.16 8.58
C GLN A 503 3.99 -2.44 7.75
N ARG A 504 5.23 -2.86 7.46
CA ARG A 504 5.51 -4.08 6.66
C ARG A 504 4.97 -5.38 7.27
N ARG A 505 4.80 -5.44 8.59
CA ARG A 505 4.27 -6.62 9.30
C ARG A 505 2.82 -6.46 9.75
N SER A 506 2.23 -5.29 9.55
CA SER A 506 0.84 -5.00 9.90
C SER A 506 -0.10 -5.58 8.86
N ALA A 507 -1.34 -5.85 9.28
CA ALA A 507 -2.41 -6.17 8.35
C ALA A 507 -2.83 -4.91 7.60
N VAL A 508 -3.43 -5.08 6.42
CA VAL A 508 -4.14 -4.02 5.72
C VAL A 508 -5.60 -4.46 5.59
N THR A 509 -6.55 -3.56 5.77
CA THR A 509 -7.96 -3.85 5.48
C THR A 509 -8.57 -2.77 4.61
N LEU A 510 -9.48 -3.17 3.73
CA LEU A 510 -10.24 -2.21 2.95
C LEU A 510 -11.28 -1.54 3.85
N ILE A 511 -11.39 -0.21 3.71
CA ILE A 511 -12.40 0.59 4.40
C ILE A 511 -13.23 1.35 3.36
N GLN A 512 -14.31 1.94 3.80
CA GLN A 512 -15.06 2.91 3.02
C GLN A 512 -14.61 4.32 3.39
N GLU A 513 -14.51 5.18 2.39
CA GLU A 513 -14.30 6.61 2.56
C GLU A 513 -15.27 7.33 1.63
N GLU A 514 -16.09 8.20 2.22
CA GLU A 514 -16.98 9.08 1.47
C GLU A 514 -16.24 10.31 0.94
N ARG A 515 -16.61 10.75 -0.26
CA ARG A 515 -16.05 11.96 -0.85
C ARG A 515 -16.63 13.20 -0.17
N ASN A 516 -15.74 14.12 0.18
CA ASN A 516 -16.10 15.43 0.76
C ASN A 516 -16.12 16.57 -0.27
N ASP A 517 -15.78 16.29 -1.53
CA ASP A 517 -15.65 17.29 -2.60
C ASP A 517 -16.89 17.41 -3.50
N SER A 518 -17.88 16.53 -3.34
CA SER A 518 -19.11 16.50 -4.14
C SER A 518 -20.33 16.03 -3.33
N PRO A 519 -21.54 16.52 -3.64
CA PRO A 519 -22.77 15.97 -3.04
C PRO A 519 -23.03 14.54 -3.52
N ALA A 520 -23.65 13.73 -2.67
CA ALA A 520 -24.05 12.37 -3.00
C ALA A 520 -25.18 12.34 -4.05
N MET A 521 -24.86 11.82 -5.23
CA MET A 521 -25.77 11.74 -6.39
C MET A 521 -25.67 10.39 -7.11
N ALA A 522 -26.72 10.04 -7.85
CA ALA A 522 -26.74 8.93 -8.81
C ALA A 522 -27.53 9.32 -10.07
N ASN A 523 -27.29 8.63 -11.18
CA ASN A 523 -28.17 8.71 -12.34
C ASN A 523 -29.09 7.50 -12.35
N ILE A 524 -30.39 7.73 -12.55
CA ILE A 524 -31.33 6.70 -12.94
C ILE A 524 -30.90 6.14 -14.29
N LEU A 525 -30.70 4.83 -14.37
CA LEU A 525 -30.26 4.15 -15.59
C LEU A 525 -31.44 3.47 -16.29
N MET A 526 -31.55 3.66 -17.60
CA MET A 526 -32.58 3.01 -18.40
C MET A 526 -32.39 1.50 -18.36
N ARG A 527 -33.32 0.78 -17.69
CA ARG A 527 -33.23 -0.68 -17.46
C ARG A 527 -31.93 -1.12 -16.77
N GLY A 528 -31.30 -0.25 -15.99
CA GLY A 528 -30.02 -0.54 -15.33
C GLY A 528 -28.79 -0.44 -16.23
N GLU A 529 -28.92 -0.02 -17.50
CA GLU A 529 -27.82 0.10 -18.45
C GLU A 529 -26.94 1.33 -18.14
N TYR A 530 -25.68 1.11 -17.75
CA TYR A 530 -24.77 2.16 -17.24
C TYR A 530 -24.52 3.30 -18.24
N ASP A 531 -24.62 3.02 -19.54
CA ASP A 531 -24.42 3.95 -20.66
C ASP A 531 -25.70 4.71 -21.05
N ARG A 532 -26.82 4.51 -20.33
CA ARG A 532 -28.11 5.14 -20.62
C ARG A 532 -28.70 5.86 -19.40
N PRO A 533 -28.04 6.92 -18.89
CA PRO A 533 -28.60 7.75 -17.83
C PRO A 533 -29.85 8.51 -18.33
N ILE A 534 -30.86 8.62 -17.45
CA ILE A 534 -32.14 9.29 -17.71
C ILE A 534 -32.26 10.59 -16.90
N GLU A 535 -32.09 10.50 -15.58
CA GLU A 535 -32.32 11.59 -14.63
C GLU A 535 -31.29 11.49 -13.50
N GLU A 536 -30.70 12.61 -13.10
CA GLU A 536 -29.89 12.68 -11.89
C GLU A 536 -30.78 12.79 -10.65
N VAL A 537 -30.46 12.00 -9.63
CA VAL A 537 -31.14 12.00 -8.33
C VAL A 537 -30.14 12.21 -7.20
N GLN A 538 -30.61 12.89 -6.16
CA GLN A 538 -29.84 13.13 -4.94
C GLN A 538 -30.09 12.02 -3.93
N ALA A 539 -29.19 11.88 -2.96
CA ALA A 539 -29.36 10.95 -1.85
C ALA A 539 -30.67 11.20 -1.06
N ALA A 540 -31.49 10.16 -0.96
CA ALA A 540 -32.76 10.14 -0.23
C ALA A 540 -33.17 8.71 0.14
N THR A 541 -33.97 8.58 1.21
CA THR A 541 -34.56 7.32 1.65
C THR A 541 -35.85 7.01 0.89
N PRO A 542 -36.31 5.74 0.86
CA PRO A 542 -37.50 5.35 0.10
C PRO A 542 -38.76 6.10 0.55
N ALA A 543 -39.51 6.66 -0.41
CA ALA A 543 -40.69 7.49 -0.11
C ALA A 543 -41.83 6.73 0.59
N ALA A 544 -41.87 5.40 0.49
CA ALA A 544 -42.86 4.56 1.17
C ALA A 544 -42.57 4.35 2.67
N LEU A 545 -41.38 4.72 3.14
CA LEU A 545 -40.99 4.66 4.54
C LEU A 545 -41.00 6.06 5.17
N HIS A 546 -40.77 6.12 6.48
CA HIS A 546 -40.66 7.40 7.18
C HIS A 546 -39.55 8.27 6.56
N PRO A 547 -39.76 9.59 6.45
CA PRO A 547 -38.78 10.49 5.87
C PRO A 547 -37.54 10.60 6.77
N MET A 548 -36.40 10.98 6.18
CA MET A 548 -35.24 11.38 6.98
C MET A 548 -35.59 12.55 7.91
N PRO A 549 -35.06 12.58 9.16
CA PRO A 549 -35.26 13.71 10.07
C PRO A 549 -34.82 15.05 9.46
N GLU A 550 -35.51 16.12 9.82
CA GLU A 550 -35.15 17.47 9.37
C GLU A 550 -33.75 17.85 9.88
N GLY A 551 -32.88 18.30 8.98
CA GLY A 551 -31.49 18.66 9.31
C GLY A 551 -30.50 17.50 9.35
N ALA A 552 -30.95 16.24 9.18
CA ALA A 552 -30.05 15.10 9.06
C ALA A 552 -29.13 15.26 7.82
N PRO A 553 -27.84 14.87 7.93
CA PRO A 553 -26.93 14.98 6.82
C PRO A 553 -27.33 14.03 5.68
N ARG A 554 -27.28 14.50 4.43
CA ARG A 554 -27.59 13.68 3.24
C ARG A 554 -26.38 12.89 2.76
N ASN A 555 -25.77 12.15 3.68
CA ASN A 555 -24.63 11.26 3.46
C ASN A 555 -24.89 9.92 4.15
N ARG A 556 -23.92 8.99 4.11
CA ARG A 556 -24.09 7.68 4.75
C ARG A 556 -24.37 7.76 6.25
N LEU A 557 -23.87 8.77 6.96
CA LEU A 557 -24.14 8.93 8.39
C LEU A 557 -25.64 9.14 8.66
N GLY A 558 -26.27 10.08 7.95
CA GLY A 558 -27.72 10.29 8.10
C GLY A 558 -28.54 9.08 7.63
N LEU A 559 -28.05 8.30 6.66
CA LEU A 559 -28.69 7.03 6.26
C LEU A 559 -28.59 5.97 7.37
N GLY A 560 -27.43 5.86 8.04
CA GLY A 560 -27.22 4.97 9.17
C GLY A 560 -28.12 5.33 10.36
N GLU A 561 -28.19 6.61 10.71
CA GLU A 561 -29.09 7.11 11.76
C GLU A 561 -30.57 6.85 11.43
N TRP A 562 -30.97 7.04 10.17
CA TRP A 562 -32.33 6.73 9.70
C TRP A 562 -32.68 5.24 9.75
N LEU A 563 -31.70 4.34 9.62
CA LEU A 563 -31.95 2.90 9.73
C LEU A 563 -32.39 2.50 11.14
N VAL A 564 -31.79 3.13 12.15
CA VAL A 564 -31.99 2.77 13.57
C VAL A 564 -32.96 3.70 14.28
N ASP A 565 -33.51 4.68 13.55
CA ASP A 565 -34.56 5.58 14.03
C ASP A 565 -35.78 4.76 14.52
N PRO A 566 -36.36 5.08 15.70
CA PRO A 566 -37.56 4.42 16.21
C PRO A 566 -38.77 4.44 15.24
N ALA A 567 -38.84 5.41 14.32
CA ALA A 567 -39.85 5.49 13.28
C ALA A 567 -39.64 4.46 12.16
N ASN A 568 -38.47 3.81 12.08
CA ASN A 568 -38.19 2.76 11.13
C ASN A 568 -38.88 1.45 11.54
N PRO A 569 -39.88 0.97 10.77
CA PRO A 569 -40.61 -0.23 11.15
C PRO A 569 -39.85 -1.52 10.82
N LEU A 570 -38.77 -1.49 10.05
CA LEU A 570 -38.21 -2.71 9.45
C LEU A 570 -36.99 -3.24 10.20
N THR A 571 -36.03 -2.38 10.53
CA THR A 571 -34.70 -2.80 11.03
C THR A 571 -34.78 -3.74 12.23
N ALA A 572 -35.58 -3.40 13.25
CA ALA A 572 -35.79 -4.26 14.40
C ALA A 572 -36.48 -5.58 14.01
N ARG A 573 -37.58 -5.55 13.23
CA ARG A 573 -38.33 -6.75 12.80
C ARG A 573 -37.46 -7.72 12.02
N VAL A 574 -36.66 -7.21 11.09
CA VAL A 574 -35.74 -8.01 10.26
C VAL A 574 -34.68 -8.67 11.14
N THR A 575 -34.07 -7.88 12.03
CA THR A 575 -33.01 -8.36 12.92
C THR A 575 -33.51 -9.44 13.86
N VAL A 576 -34.61 -9.20 14.58
CA VAL A 576 -35.16 -10.17 15.53
C VAL A 576 -35.67 -11.43 14.82
N ASN A 577 -36.20 -11.31 13.60
CA ASN A 577 -36.62 -12.49 12.82
C ASN A 577 -35.43 -13.38 12.44
N ARG A 578 -34.27 -12.80 12.10
CA ARG A 578 -33.04 -13.57 11.86
C ARG A 578 -32.49 -14.21 13.12
N PHE A 579 -32.46 -13.45 14.22
CA PHE A 579 -32.02 -14.00 15.51
C PHE A 579 -32.92 -15.14 15.98
N TRP A 580 -34.23 -15.01 15.75
CA TRP A 580 -35.19 -16.09 15.96
C TRP A 580 -34.86 -17.29 15.07
N GLN A 581 -34.70 -17.12 13.76
CA GLN A 581 -34.38 -18.22 12.85
C GLN A 581 -33.12 -19.00 13.28
N GLN A 582 -32.09 -18.30 13.78
CA GLN A 582 -30.85 -18.95 14.21
C GLN A 582 -31.06 -19.88 15.41
N LEU A 583 -31.97 -19.55 16.33
CA LEU A 583 -32.29 -20.39 17.49
C LEU A 583 -33.37 -21.44 17.22
N PHE A 584 -34.30 -21.16 16.31
CA PHE A 584 -35.50 -21.96 16.08
C PHE A 584 -35.52 -22.68 14.72
N GLY A 585 -34.49 -22.51 13.89
CA GLY A 585 -34.34 -23.12 12.56
C GLY A 585 -35.24 -22.53 11.47
N ARG A 586 -36.24 -21.73 11.86
CA ARG A 586 -37.20 -21.06 10.98
C ARG A 586 -37.55 -19.69 11.58
N GLY A 587 -37.54 -18.65 10.76
CA GLY A 587 -38.00 -17.32 11.17
C GLY A 587 -39.51 -17.29 11.43
N ILE A 588 -39.99 -16.30 12.18
CA ILE A 588 -41.43 -16.01 12.28
C ILE A 588 -41.97 -15.68 10.89
N VAL A 589 -41.17 -14.95 10.11
CA VAL A 589 -41.25 -14.83 8.65
C VAL A 589 -40.17 -15.74 8.05
N GLU A 590 -40.57 -16.70 7.22
CA GLU A 590 -39.64 -17.66 6.60
C GLU A 590 -38.64 -17.00 5.65
N THR A 591 -39.10 -16.03 4.86
CA THR A 591 -38.30 -15.30 3.88
C THR A 591 -37.55 -14.16 4.56
N THR A 592 -36.41 -14.47 5.19
CA THR A 592 -35.67 -13.54 6.05
C THR A 592 -35.02 -12.34 5.36
N GLU A 593 -35.02 -12.33 4.03
CA GLU A 593 -34.57 -11.23 3.16
C GLU A 593 -35.72 -10.52 2.43
N ASN A 594 -36.95 -10.98 2.64
CA ASN A 594 -38.15 -10.43 2.01
C ASN A 594 -39.36 -10.51 2.95
N LEU A 595 -39.61 -9.44 3.69
CA LEU A 595 -40.80 -9.22 4.52
C LEU A 595 -41.90 -8.46 3.74
N GLY A 596 -41.65 -8.16 2.45
CA GLY A 596 -42.59 -7.46 1.58
C GLY A 596 -43.76 -8.35 1.13
N VAL A 597 -44.59 -7.81 0.24
CA VAL A 597 -45.82 -8.43 -0.27
C VAL A 597 -45.56 -9.77 -0.97
N SER A 598 -44.36 -9.92 -1.56
CA SER A 598 -43.95 -11.15 -2.23
C SER A 598 -43.30 -12.20 -1.31
N GLY A 599 -43.05 -11.84 -0.05
CA GLY A 599 -42.51 -12.72 0.98
C GLY A 599 -43.58 -13.55 1.70
N ALA A 600 -43.13 -14.38 2.65
CA ALA A 600 -44.02 -15.09 3.55
C ALA A 600 -44.65 -14.14 4.58
N LEU A 601 -45.92 -14.37 4.92
CA LEU A 601 -46.55 -13.66 6.03
C LEU A 601 -45.97 -14.14 7.37
N PRO A 602 -45.90 -13.26 8.39
CA PRO A 602 -45.48 -13.68 9.72
C PRO A 602 -46.47 -14.71 10.27
N THR A 603 -45.94 -15.84 10.74
CA THR A 603 -46.72 -16.90 11.39
C THR A 603 -47.33 -16.42 12.71
N HIS A 604 -46.62 -15.51 13.40
CA HIS A 604 -46.99 -14.94 14.69
C HIS A 604 -46.74 -13.41 14.67
N PRO A 605 -47.60 -12.60 14.02
CA PRO A 605 -47.37 -11.17 13.80
C PRO A 605 -47.22 -10.38 15.10
N GLU A 606 -48.10 -10.62 16.09
CA GLU A 606 -48.05 -9.92 17.38
C GLU A 606 -46.76 -10.22 18.15
N LEU A 607 -46.23 -11.45 18.03
CA LEU A 607 -44.96 -11.83 18.64
C LEU A 607 -43.78 -11.12 17.95
N LEU A 608 -43.78 -11.05 16.63
CA LEU A 608 -42.74 -10.34 15.88
C LEU A 608 -42.69 -8.87 16.26
N ASP A 609 -43.86 -8.21 16.34
CA ASP A 609 -43.96 -6.81 16.75
C ASP A 609 -43.47 -6.61 18.19
N TRP A 610 -43.90 -7.47 19.12
CA TRP A 610 -43.46 -7.39 20.50
C TRP A 610 -41.94 -7.59 20.66
N LEU A 611 -41.36 -8.57 19.96
CA LEU A 611 -39.91 -8.81 19.99
C LEU A 611 -39.13 -7.63 19.40
N ALA A 612 -39.62 -7.02 18.33
CA ALA A 612 -38.98 -5.86 17.71
C ALA A 612 -38.98 -4.65 18.66
N VAL A 613 -40.11 -4.40 19.34
CA VAL A 613 -40.21 -3.32 20.34
C VAL A 613 -39.32 -3.62 21.55
N GLU A 614 -39.37 -4.83 22.12
CA GLU A 614 -38.52 -5.21 23.27
C GLU A 614 -37.03 -5.06 22.94
N PHE A 615 -36.59 -5.48 21.74
CA PHE A 615 -35.19 -5.36 21.34
C PHE A 615 -34.75 -3.89 21.24
N HIS A 616 -35.58 -3.05 20.64
CA HIS A 616 -35.30 -1.62 20.50
C HIS A 616 -35.33 -0.89 21.86
N GLU A 617 -36.39 -1.05 22.66
CA GLU A 617 -36.58 -0.32 23.92
C GLU A 617 -35.59 -0.73 25.02
N THR A 618 -35.00 -1.92 24.91
CA THR A 618 -33.96 -2.39 25.83
C THR A 618 -32.54 -2.02 25.39
N GLY A 619 -32.42 -1.06 24.46
CA GLY A 619 -31.14 -0.50 24.04
C GLY A 619 -30.37 -1.38 23.07
N TRP A 620 -31.08 -2.14 22.22
CA TRP A 620 -30.47 -2.98 21.19
C TRP A 620 -29.48 -4.02 21.74
N ASP A 621 -29.70 -4.48 22.98
CA ASP A 621 -28.83 -5.42 23.71
C ASP A 621 -29.00 -6.85 23.17
N VAL A 622 -27.99 -7.31 22.42
CA VAL A 622 -28.02 -8.62 21.75
C VAL A 622 -27.99 -9.76 22.75
N LYS A 623 -27.07 -9.77 23.73
CA LYS A 623 -26.97 -10.85 24.73
C LYS A 623 -28.24 -10.96 25.57
N ARG A 624 -28.81 -9.83 26.01
CA ARG A 624 -30.11 -9.80 26.72
C ARG A 624 -31.22 -10.40 25.85
N PHE A 625 -31.28 -10.00 24.58
CA PHE A 625 -32.31 -10.49 23.66
C PHE A 625 -32.19 -12.00 23.39
N PHE A 626 -30.96 -12.52 23.23
CA PHE A 626 -30.74 -13.96 23.12
C PHE A 626 -31.12 -14.69 24.41
N LYS A 627 -30.76 -14.15 25.58
CA LYS A 627 -31.18 -14.73 26.87
C LYS A 627 -32.69 -14.80 27.00
N LEU A 628 -33.43 -13.76 26.59
CA LEU A 628 -34.89 -13.74 26.56
C LEU A 628 -35.44 -14.94 25.77
N MET A 629 -34.94 -15.16 24.55
CA MET A 629 -35.38 -16.27 23.70
C MET A 629 -34.96 -17.63 24.26
N LEU A 630 -33.74 -17.78 24.74
CA LEU A 630 -33.19 -19.04 25.28
C LEU A 630 -33.89 -19.46 26.59
N MET A 631 -34.42 -18.51 27.36
CA MET A 631 -35.21 -18.78 28.57
C MET A 631 -36.69 -19.06 28.27
N SER A 632 -37.14 -18.87 27.03
CA SER A 632 -38.55 -19.06 26.65
C SER A 632 -39.01 -20.51 26.75
N HIS A 633 -40.31 -20.70 26.99
CA HIS A 633 -40.93 -22.03 26.92
C HIS A 633 -40.81 -22.65 25.52
N THR A 634 -40.81 -21.82 24.47
CA THR A 634 -40.64 -22.23 23.07
C THR A 634 -39.28 -22.88 22.84
N TYR A 635 -38.19 -22.26 23.31
CA TYR A 635 -36.84 -22.84 23.17
C TYR A 635 -36.69 -24.16 23.92
N ARG A 636 -37.40 -24.27 25.05
CA ARG A 636 -37.41 -25.44 25.93
C ARG A 636 -38.29 -26.59 25.44
N GLN A 637 -38.94 -26.46 24.28
CA GLN A 637 -39.75 -27.55 23.71
C GLN A 637 -38.89 -28.79 23.41
N SER A 638 -39.41 -29.96 23.74
CA SER A 638 -38.76 -31.23 23.40
C SER A 638 -38.67 -31.42 21.88
N ALA A 639 -37.52 -31.89 21.40
CA ALA A 639 -37.30 -32.26 19.99
C ALA A 639 -37.88 -33.63 19.61
N VAL A 640 -38.58 -34.30 20.54
CA VAL A 640 -39.30 -35.56 20.28
C VAL A 640 -40.52 -35.27 19.40
N ILE A 641 -40.61 -35.98 18.27
CA ILE A 641 -41.70 -35.89 17.31
C ILE A 641 -42.69 -37.01 17.61
N THR A 642 -43.87 -36.67 18.14
CA THR A 642 -44.98 -37.62 18.29
C THR A 642 -45.88 -37.57 17.04
N PRO A 643 -46.65 -38.63 16.75
CA PRO A 643 -47.60 -38.61 15.64
C PRO A 643 -48.55 -37.41 15.67
N GLU A 644 -49.03 -37.02 16.86
CA GLU A 644 -49.94 -35.89 17.05
C GLU A 644 -49.28 -34.55 16.71
N LYS A 645 -48.04 -34.34 17.15
CA LYS A 645 -47.27 -33.12 16.81
C LYS A 645 -47.00 -33.02 15.31
N LEU A 646 -46.72 -34.15 14.67
CA LEU A 646 -46.45 -34.20 13.23
C LEU A 646 -47.72 -33.95 12.42
N GLU A 647 -48.87 -34.48 12.86
CA GLU A 647 -50.16 -34.25 12.23
C GLU A 647 -50.61 -32.79 12.33
N GLN A 648 -50.46 -32.16 13.51
CA GLN A 648 -50.91 -30.79 13.75
C GLN A 648 -49.96 -29.72 13.19
N ASP A 649 -48.66 -30.00 13.18
CA ASP A 649 -47.63 -29.03 12.83
C ASP A 649 -46.48 -29.69 12.07
N PRO A 650 -46.72 -30.17 10.84
CA PRO A 650 -45.74 -30.97 10.09
C PRO A 650 -44.43 -30.20 9.81
N GLU A 651 -44.52 -28.89 9.61
CA GLU A 651 -43.38 -28.03 9.29
C GLU A 651 -42.79 -27.28 10.50
N ASN A 652 -43.31 -27.54 11.71
CA ASN A 652 -42.93 -26.84 12.94
C ASN A 652 -43.17 -25.31 12.88
N ILE A 653 -44.19 -24.88 12.14
CA ILE A 653 -44.62 -23.49 12.00
C ILE A 653 -45.14 -22.94 13.34
N LEU A 654 -45.78 -23.78 14.15
CA LEU A 654 -46.29 -23.41 15.47
C LEU A 654 -45.24 -23.58 16.57
N PHE A 655 -44.00 -23.94 16.22
CA PHE A 655 -42.91 -24.24 17.15
C PHE A 655 -43.33 -25.25 18.23
N SER A 656 -44.15 -26.23 17.86
CA SER A 656 -44.69 -27.27 18.77
C SER A 656 -43.62 -28.24 19.30
N ARG A 657 -42.42 -28.20 18.73
CA ARG A 657 -41.26 -29.03 19.10
C ARG A 657 -39.95 -28.27 18.91
N GLY A 658 -38.92 -28.72 19.62
CA GLY A 658 -37.57 -28.19 19.47
C GLY A 658 -37.03 -28.39 18.05
N PRO A 659 -36.26 -27.42 17.51
CA PRO A 659 -35.74 -27.49 16.14
C PRO A 659 -34.69 -28.58 15.96
N ARG A 660 -34.49 -29.01 14.72
CA ARG A 660 -33.38 -29.89 14.32
C ARG A 660 -32.52 -29.18 13.28
N PHE A 661 -31.25 -29.00 13.60
CA PHE A 661 -30.29 -28.37 12.71
C PHE A 661 -29.49 -29.41 11.95
N ARG A 662 -29.21 -29.13 10.68
CA ARG A 662 -28.05 -29.74 10.01
C ARG A 662 -26.81 -28.97 10.44
N MET A 663 -25.71 -29.67 10.65
CA MET A 663 -24.41 -29.00 10.82
C MET A 663 -24.08 -28.29 9.50
N ASP A 664 -23.68 -27.03 9.59
CA ASP A 664 -23.11 -26.30 8.46
C ASP A 664 -21.70 -26.80 8.12
N ALA A 665 -21.13 -26.31 7.03
CA ALA A 665 -19.85 -26.79 6.53
C ALA A 665 -18.72 -26.51 7.53
N GLU A 666 -18.76 -25.35 8.18
CA GLU A 666 -17.84 -24.90 9.22
C GLU A 666 -17.90 -25.84 10.43
N MET A 667 -19.09 -26.13 10.97
CA MET A 667 -19.27 -27.07 12.06
C MET A 667 -18.78 -28.46 11.69
N VAL A 668 -19.07 -28.95 10.48
CA VAL A 668 -18.58 -30.27 10.04
C VAL A 668 -17.04 -30.31 10.02
N ARG A 669 -16.39 -29.25 9.51
CA ARG A 669 -14.92 -29.12 9.50
C ARG A 669 -14.38 -29.06 10.93
N ASP A 670 -14.94 -28.22 11.79
CA ASP A 670 -14.48 -28.03 13.16
C ASP A 670 -14.62 -29.29 13.99
N TYR A 671 -15.71 -30.05 13.81
CA TYR A 671 -15.86 -31.36 14.45
C TYR A 671 -14.78 -32.34 13.98
N ALA A 672 -14.47 -32.39 12.68
CA ALA A 672 -13.41 -33.25 12.16
C ALA A 672 -12.03 -32.86 12.73
N LEU A 673 -11.75 -31.56 12.81
CA LEU A 673 -10.52 -31.01 13.39
C LEU A 673 -10.43 -31.26 14.90
N ALA A 674 -11.54 -31.10 15.64
CA ALA A 674 -11.58 -31.32 17.08
C ALA A 674 -11.34 -32.80 17.43
N VAL A 675 -12.02 -33.71 16.75
CA VAL A 675 -11.89 -35.17 16.98
C VAL A 675 -10.50 -35.68 16.59
N SER A 676 -9.86 -35.05 15.59
CA SER A 676 -8.48 -35.39 15.19
C SER A 676 -7.40 -34.68 16.03
N GLY A 677 -7.77 -33.79 16.96
CA GLY A 677 -6.82 -33.02 17.78
C GLY A 677 -6.08 -31.92 17.01
N LEU A 678 -6.60 -31.51 15.85
CA LEU A 678 -6.02 -30.51 14.96
C LEU A 678 -6.72 -29.14 15.03
N LEU A 679 -7.82 -29.02 15.78
CA LEU A 679 -8.53 -27.74 15.95
C LEU A 679 -7.66 -26.75 16.71
N SER A 680 -7.40 -25.59 16.09
CA SER A 680 -6.72 -24.46 16.73
C SER A 680 -7.76 -23.60 17.46
N PRO A 681 -7.62 -23.34 18.77
CA PRO A 681 -8.48 -22.40 19.49
C PRO A 681 -8.03 -20.94 19.34
N LYS A 682 -7.08 -20.67 18.43
CA LYS A 682 -6.57 -19.31 18.21
C LYS A 682 -7.67 -18.45 17.57
N MET A 683 -8.07 -17.42 18.31
CA MET A 683 -8.93 -16.36 17.79
C MET A 683 -8.12 -15.34 16.98
N TYR A 684 -8.80 -14.71 16.00
CA TYR A 684 -8.31 -13.57 15.25
C TYR A 684 -7.14 -13.86 14.28
N GLY A 685 -6.87 -12.90 13.39
CA GLY A 685 -5.78 -12.96 12.42
C GLY A 685 -6.20 -13.54 11.06
N PRO A 686 -5.27 -13.72 10.13
CA PRO A 686 -5.59 -14.23 8.79
C PRO A 686 -6.21 -15.63 8.85
N SER A 687 -7.11 -15.90 7.89
CA SER A 687 -7.72 -17.21 7.66
C SER A 687 -6.64 -18.28 7.40
N VAL A 688 -6.85 -19.51 7.91
CA VAL A 688 -5.90 -20.64 7.86
C VAL A 688 -6.25 -21.65 6.77
#